data_AF-A0A1G8FQL1-F1
#
_entry.id   AF-A0A1G8FQL1-F1
#
_cell.length_a   1.000
_cell.length_b   1.000
_cell.length_c   1.000
_cell.angle_alpha   90.00
_cell.angle_beta   90.00
_cell.angle_gamma   90.00
#
_symmetry.space_group_name_H-M   'P 1'
#
loop_
_entity.id
_entity.type
_entity.pdbx_description
1 polymer ?
#
loop_
_entity_poly.entity_id
_entity_poly.type
_entity_poly.pdbx_seq_one_letter_code
_entity_poly.pdbx_strand_id
1 'polypeptide(L)'
;MKKPLTYISLFSSAGVGCFGFKQHGFECIATNEILTKRLKIQVFNNKCKYETGYLDGDISTKQVKLKLFSEIERWQKEYKITEPDVIVATPPCQGMSVANHKKNQELSRNSLVVESIKITKEVNPKFFIFENVRAFLNTTCTDIDGIEKPIKEAIKLNLGGHYNILFKIVNFKDYGSQSSRTRTLVIGVRKDLQNISPFDIFPEKQKPKTLRKLFTGLEELNEMGQISMCDIFHSYREYNSKMLPWIENLKEGESAFQNTEKERIPHQIKNGEIVFNESKNGDKYARWYWDREGPCVHTRNDILSSQNTVHPSENRVFSIKELMLMMSVPETFQWSNTSTEKLNKMSLLEKKMFLKQEELNIRQCIGEAVPTGVFANIAKQIKSVLNQKFFSTTEINNNIKKEELNVTENLLSFINSNFDKLGLENIFQIAEYANSSRQENSAFFTRKDIAFSVVKDLPELKGKKKIRILEPSVGIGNFIPLLIGKYGDKDEVIFDLVDIDGNSLVILKNILEKLKLPKKFKFNFINADFLTYNFKVKYDVVVGNPPYKKLTNNQELLSLYKFNVRNSETNNLFSFFIEKAILLGKFVSFIVPKSLINSPEFNITREILKEQDLLKICDYGEKGFKGVKIETISFLLETSAKEKSKNILIESYIIEKIEEKTKEYLFSNRFPYWLIYRNETFDEISDKMKFDIFNSFRDRQITKQITKDSGKYRVLKSRNVGNNEVKELENYDCYIDDIQNLAVAKFLNRDNVVMIPNLTYYPRASFLPNNTITDGSVALLTLKNGSRLPTEKDLEYYGSKEFEKFYRVARNYGTRSLNIDNNSVFFFGILKEI
;
A
#
# COMPACT_ATOMS: atom_id res chain seq x y z
N MET A 1 -22.28 -10.19 21.09
CA MET A 1 -21.68 -11.18 20.17
C MET A 1 -20.50 -10.55 19.43
N LYS A 2 -19.40 -11.27 19.22
CA LYS A 2 -18.27 -10.80 18.39
C LYS A 2 -18.76 -10.71 16.93
N LYS A 3 -18.49 -9.60 16.24
CA LYS A 3 -18.89 -9.44 14.82
C LYS A 3 -18.22 -10.53 13.96
N PRO A 4 -18.93 -11.13 13.00
CA PRO A 4 -18.35 -12.15 12.13
C PRO A 4 -17.26 -11.54 11.25
N LEU A 5 -16.24 -12.34 10.90
CA LEU A 5 -15.30 -12.00 9.85
C LEU A 5 -15.98 -12.26 8.51
N THR A 6 -15.89 -11.33 7.56
CA THR A 6 -16.69 -11.34 6.34
C THR A 6 -15.88 -11.15 5.07
N TYR A 7 -16.33 -11.73 3.97
CA TYR A 7 -15.71 -11.50 2.67
C TYR A 7 -16.69 -11.51 1.50
N ILE A 8 -16.30 -10.86 0.41
CA ILE A 8 -16.95 -10.92 -0.91
C ILE A 8 -15.99 -11.57 -1.90
N SER A 9 -16.53 -12.39 -2.81
CA SER A 9 -15.77 -13.11 -3.83
C SER A 9 -16.30 -12.79 -5.23
N LEU A 10 -15.53 -12.06 -6.03
CA LEU A 10 -15.88 -11.70 -7.40
C LEU A 10 -15.17 -12.63 -8.39
N PHE A 11 -15.84 -13.01 -9.48
CA PHE A 11 -15.32 -13.92 -10.51
C PHE A 11 -14.91 -15.29 -9.92
N SER A 12 -15.79 -15.81 -9.07
CA SER A 12 -15.45 -16.81 -8.06
C SER A 12 -15.30 -18.25 -8.57
N SER A 13 -15.59 -18.54 -9.85
CA SER A 13 -15.58 -19.88 -10.43
C SER A 13 -16.47 -20.84 -9.62
N ALA A 14 -16.04 -22.07 -9.35
CA ALA A 14 -16.76 -22.98 -8.43
C ALA A 14 -16.53 -22.67 -6.94
N GLY A 15 -15.83 -21.57 -6.60
CA GLY A 15 -15.53 -21.20 -5.22
C GLY A 15 -14.38 -21.99 -4.58
N VAL A 16 -13.62 -22.77 -5.35
CA VAL A 16 -12.52 -23.62 -4.88
C VAL A 16 -11.47 -22.84 -4.08
N GLY A 17 -10.96 -21.73 -4.63
CA GLY A 17 -9.93 -20.94 -3.95
C GLY A 17 -10.45 -20.32 -2.65
N CYS A 18 -11.55 -19.58 -2.74
CA CYS A 18 -12.12 -18.85 -1.61
C CYS A 18 -12.75 -19.77 -0.55
N PHE A 19 -12.88 -21.07 -0.81
CA PHE A 19 -13.19 -22.05 0.25
C PHE A 19 -12.19 -21.98 1.41
N GLY A 20 -10.95 -21.54 1.16
CA GLY A 20 -9.94 -21.29 2.19
C GLY A 20 -10.34 -20.24 3.23
N PHE A 21 -11.12 -19.22 2.84
CA PHE A 21 -11.70 -18.24 3.77
C PHE A 21 -12.74 -18.89 4.69
N LYS A 22 -13.60 -19.75 4.12
CA LYS A 22 -14.57 -20.52 4.89
C LYS A 22 -13.88 -21.46 5.90
N GLN A 23 -12.80 -22.14 5.52
CA GLN A 23 -12.01 -22.98 6.43
C GLN A 23 -11.43 -22.20 7.63
N HIS A 24 -11.23 -20.89 7.48
CA HIS A 24 -10.73 -20.03 8.55
C HIS A 24 -11.83 -19.26 9.30
N GLY A 25 -13.10 -19.57 9.03
CA GLY A 25 -14.27 -19.03 9.73
C GLY A 25 -14.70 -17.65 9.25
N PHE A 26 -14.43 -17.30 8.00
CA PHE A 26 -15.02 -16.13 7.36
C PHE A 26 -16.38 -16.49 6.73
N GLU A 27 -17.33 -15.59 6.90
CA GLU A 27 -18.65 -15.64 6.30
C GLU A 27 -18.66 -14.95 4.93
N CYS A 28 -19.18 -15.62 3.91
CA CYS A 28 -19.31 -14.99 2.59
C CYS A 28 -20.59 -14.17 2.53
N ILE A 29 -20.44 -12.85 2.41
CA ILE A 29 -21.56 -11.91 2.21
C ILE A 29 -22.18 -12.20 0.85
N ALA A 30 -21.36 -12.11 -0.19
CA ALA A 30 -21.78 -12.32 -1.56
C ALA A 30 -20.68 -12.93 -2.41
N THR A 31 -21.09 -13.71 -3.38
CA THR A 31 -20.23 -14.32 -4.38
C THR A 31 -20.80 -14.10 -5.77
N ASN A 32 -19.96 -13.67 -6.71
CA ASN A 32 -20.37 -13.46 -8.10
C ASN A 32 -19.68 -14.45 -9.04
N GLU A 33 -20.45 -15.06 -9.93
CA GLU A 33 -20.01 -15.95 -11.00
C GLU A 33 -21.04 -15.91 -12.13
N ILE A 34 -20.58 -15.80 -13.37
CA ILE A 34 -21.46 -15.69 -14.54
C ILE A 34 -22.02 -17.05 -15.00
N LEU A 35 -21.34 -18.14 -14.65
CA LEU A 35 -21.77 -19.49 -15.01
C LEU A 35 -22.57 -20.12 -13.85
N THR A 36 -23.89 -20.14 -13.98
CA THR A 36 -24.84 -20.74 -13.00
C THR A 36 -24.42 -22.13 -12.54
N LYS A 37 -23.93 -22.99 -13.45
CA LYS A 37 -23.48 -24.36 -13.11
C LYS A 37 -22.32 -24.39 -12.09
N ARG A 38 -21.46 -23.37 -12.09
CA ARG A 38 -20.35 -23.23 -11.14
C ARG A 38 -20.83 -22.63 -9.83
N LEU A 39 -21.78 -21.69 -9.90
CA LEU A 39 -22.42 -21.13 -8.71
C LEU A 39 -23.18 -22.20 -7.91
N LYS A 40 -23.83 -23.17 -8.57
CA LYS A 40 -24.45 -24.34 -7.92
C LYS A 40 -23.46 -25.13 -7.06
N ILE A 41 -22.21 -25.31 -7.51
CA ILE A 41 -21.16 -25.96 -6.72
C ILE A 41 -20.91 -25.19 -5.41
N GLN A 42 -20.94 -23.86 -5.47
CA GLN A 42 -20.77 -23.02 -4.27
C GLN A 42 -21.94 -23.19 -3.28
N VAL A 43 -23.16 -23.39 -3.79
CA VAL A 43 -24.35 -23.68 -2.97
C VAL A 43 -24.20 -25.03 -2.26
N PHE A 44 -23.71 -26.07 -2.94
CA PHE A 44 -23.45 -27.39 -2.31
C PHE A 44 -22.45 -27.30 -1.16
N ASN A 45 -21.56 -26.30 -1.21
CA ASN A 45 -20.59 -26.02 -0.16
C ASN A 45 -21.09 -25.02 0.88
N ASN A 46 -22.35 -24.60 0.85
CA ASN A 46 -22.93 -23.57 1.74
C ASN A 46 -22.05 -22.33 1.84
N LYS A 47 -21.54 -21.83 0.71
CA LYS A 47 -20.54 -20.75 0.70
C LYS A 47 -21.10 -19.45 1.28
N CYS A 48 -22.24 -18.99 0.78
CA CYS A 48 -22.97 -17.84 1.32
C CYS A 48 -24.05 -18.32 2.28
N LYS A 49 -24.26 -17.54 3.35
CA LYS A 49 -25.29 -17.81 4.36
C LYS A 49 -26.70 -17.67 3.81
N TYR A 50 -26.91 -16.72 2.91
CA TYR A 50 -28.19 -16.44 2.30
C TYR A 50 -28.16 -16.72 0.80
N GLU A 51 -29.30 -17.17 0.26
CA GLU A 51 -29.46 -17.41 -1.18
C GLU A 51 -29.24 -16.12 -2.00
N THR A 52 -29.63 -14.98 -1.45
CA THR A 52 -29.42 -13.64 -2.04
C THR A 52 -27.94 -13.28 -2.21
N GLY A 53 -27.03 -13.95 -1.50
CA GLY A 53 -25.59 -13.80 -1.65
C GLY A 53 -25.00 -14.50 -2.88
N TYR A 54 -25.73 -15.38 -3.56
CA TYR A 54 -25.27 -16.04 -4.78
C TYR A 54 -25.66 -15.22 -6.02
N LEU A 55 -24.73 -14.41 -6.50
CA LEU A 55 -24.95 -13.45 -7.58
C LEU A 55 -24.61 -14.04 -8.95
N ASP A 56 -25.62 -14.64 -9.58
CA ASP A 56 -25.54 -15.08 -10.98
C ASP A 56 -25.62 -13.88 -11.94
N GLY A 57 -24.68 -13.82 -12.88
CA GLY A 57 -24.66 -12.83 -13.97
C GLY A 57 -23.42 -11.94 -14.01
N ASP A 58 -23.42 -11.03 -14.99
CA ASP A 58 -22.32 -10.09 -15.23
C ASP A 58 -22.33 -8.94 -14.20
N ILE A 59 -21.28 -8.90 -13.37
CA ILE A 59 -21.08 -7.90 -12.31
C ILE A 59 -20.91 -6.47 -12.84
N SER A 60 -20.60 -6.28 -14.12
CA SER A 60 -20.55 -4.94 -14.72
C SER A 60 -21.94 -4.29 -14.85
N THR A 61 -23.00 -5.10 -14.82
CA THR A 61 -24.38 -4.62 -14.97
C THR A 61 -24.92 -3.98 -13.68
N LYS A 62 -25.74 -2.94 -13.82
CA LYS A 62 -26.39 -2.26 -12.68
C LYS A 62 -27.23 -3.24 -11.83
N GLN A 63 -27.91 -4.19 -12.47
CA GLN A 63 -28.78 -5.14 -11.78
C GLN A 63 -28.01 -6.04 -10.81
N VAL A 64 -26.88 -6.61 -11.24
CA VAL A 64 -26.07 -7.49 -10.38
C VAL A 64 -25.38 -6.70 -9.27
N LYS A 65 -24.91 -5.47 -9.55
CA LYS A 65 -24.37 -4.58 -8.52
C LYS A 65 -25.40 -4.23 -7.46
N LEU A 66 -26.63 -3.91 -7.84
CA LEU A 66 -27.70 -3.64 -6.88
C LEU A 66 -27.92 -4.84 -5.93
N LYS A 67 -27.92 -6.07 -6.45
CA LYS A 67 -27.99 -7.27 -5.60
C LYS A 67 -26.82 -7.37 -4.63
N LEU A 68 -25.59 -7.10 -5.09
CA LEU A 68 -24.40 -7.07 -4.24
C LEU A 68 -24.54 -6.06 -3.09
N PHE A 69 -24.92 -4.82 -3.41
CA PHE A 69 -25.04 -3.76 -2.41
C PHE A 69 -26.21 -4.00 -1.45
N SER A 70 -27.35 -4.49 -1.93
CA SER A 70 -28.47 -4.88 -1.06
C SER A 70 -28.09 -5.99 -0.09
N GLU A 71 -27.27 -6.95 -0.52
CA GLU A 71 -26.76 -7.98 0.39
C GLU A 71 -25.79 -7.38 1.42
N ILE A 72 -24.88 -6.47 1.04
CA ILE A 72 -24.02 -5.76 1.99
C ILE A 72 -24.85 -5.00 3.04
N GLU A 73 -25.87 -4.24 2.60
CA GLU A 73 -26.78 -3.51 3.48
C GLU A 73 -27.51 -4.42 4.46
N ARG A 74 -27.96 -5.60 3.99
CA ARG A 74 -28.55 -6.63 4.85
C ARG A 74 -27.57 -7.04 5.96
N TRP A 75 -26.32 -7.33 5.61
CA TRP A 75 -25.31 -7.72 6.59
C TRP A 75 -24.99 -6.59 7.58
N GLN A 76 -24.93 -5.34 7.11
CA GLN A 76 -24.78 -4.16 7.97
C GLN A 76 -25.95 -4.04 8.96
N LYS A 77 -27.19 -4.30 8.52
CA LYS A 77 -28.39 -4.22 9.36
C LYS A 77 -28.47 -5.37 10.37
N GLU A 78 -28.29 -6.61 9.93
CA GLU A 78 -28.52 -7.82 10.73
C GLU A 78 -27.32 -8.18 11.62
N TYR A 79 -26.09 -8.04 11.13
CA TYR A 79 -24.86 -8.42 11.84
C TYR A 79 -24.08 -7.23 12.39
N LYS A 80 -24.57 -6.00 12.15
CA LYS A 80 -23.93 -4.75 12.59
C LYS A 80 -22.47 -4.64 12.13
N ILE A 81 -22.12 -5.26 11.01
CA ILE A 81 -20.83 -4.98 10.37
C ILE A 81 -20.86 -3.54 9.82
N THR A 82 -19.71 -2.87 9.80
CA THR A 82 -19.63 -1.52 9.22
C THR A 82 -19.38 -1.66 7.72
N GLU A 83 -18.38 -2.47 7.37
CA GLU A 83 -18.02 -2.82 6.00
C GLU A 83 -17.55 -4.28 5.96
N PRO A 84 -17.50 -4.91 4.76
CA PRO A 84 -16.84 -6.20 4.58
C PRO A 84 -15.36 -6.17 4.98
N ASP A 85 -14.86 -7.23 5.60
CA ASP A 85 -13.42 -7.28 5.94
C ASP A 85 -12.56 -7.47 4.69
N VAL A 86 -13.00 -8.31 3.73
CA VAL A 86 -12.18 -8.69 2.57
C VAL A 86 -12.96 -8.68 1.27
N ILE A 87 -12.37 -8.13 0.20
CA ILE A 87 -12.76 -8.45 -1.18
C ILE A 87 -11.68 -9.30 -1.83
N VAL A 88 -12.09 -10.42 -2.45
CA VAL A 88 -11.24 -11.21 -3.33
C VAL A 88 -11.80 -11.13 -4.74
N ALA A 89 -10.96 -10.77 -5.72
CA ALA A 89 -11.35 -10.74 -7.12
C ALA A 89 -10.33 -11.47 -8.01
N THR A 90 -10.85 -12.34 -8.89
CA THR A 90 -10.08 -13.12 -9.87
C THR A 90 -10.58 -12.84 -11.30
N PRO A 91 -10.56 -11.57 -11.76
CA PRO A 91 -11.18 -11.20 -13.03
C PRO A 91 -10.55 -11.95 -14.22
N PRO A 92 -11.36 -12.47 -15.16
CA PRO A 92 -10.86 -13.27 -16.27
C PRO A 92 -10.00 -12.45 -17.23
N CYS A 93 -8.99 -13.10 -17.79
CA CYS A 93 -7.88 -12.45 -18.51
C CYS A 93 -7.67 -13.07 -19.92
N GLN A 94 -8.73 -13.56 -20.57
CA GLN A 94 -8.69 -14.44 -21.76
C GLN A 94 -8.21 -13.78 -23.09
N GLY A 95 -7.42 -12.72 -23.03
CA GLY A 95 -6.69 -12.12 -24.17
C GLY A 95 -5.16 -12.08 -23.99
N MET A 96 -4.65 -12.19 -22.76
CA MET A 96 -3.24 -11.89 -22.43
C MET A 96 -2.34 -13.13 -22.29
N SER A 97 -2.81 -14.32 -22.68
CA SER A 97 -1.93 -15.49 -22.69
C SER A 97 -0.97 -15.37 -23.89
N VAL A 98 0.28 -15.79 -23.69
CA VAL A 98 1.36 -15.77 -24.70
C VAL A 98 0.97 -16.46 -26.03
N ALA A 99 -0.16 -17.18 -26.06
CA ALA A 99 -0.65 -17.96 -27.17
C ALA A 99 -1.75 -17.30 -28.04
N ASN A 100 -2.37 -16.18 -27.64
CA ASN A 100 -3.52 -15.61 -28.38
C ASN A 100 -3.34 -14.12 -28.71
N HIS A 101 -2.60 -13.81 -29.77
CA HIS A 101 -2.57 -12.48 -30.38
C HIS A 101 -3.88 -12.20 -31.17
N LYS A 102 -4.92 -11.69 -30.50
CA LYS A 102 -6.05 -11.03 -31.19
C LYS A 102 -6.29 -9.64 -30.57
N LYS A 103 -5.67 -8.62 -31.18
CA LYS A 103 -5.59 -7.22 -30.69
C LYS A 103 -6.92 -6.48 -30.50
N ASN A 104 -8.03 -6.94 -31.11
CA ASN A 104 -9.26 -6.12 -31.17
C ASN A 104 -10.33 -6.45 -30.11
N GLN A 105 -10.10 -7.39 -29.18
CA GLN A 105 -11.05 -7.74 -28.08
C GLN A 105 -10.48 -7.50 -26.67
N GLU A 106 -9.29 -6.89 -26.54
CA GLU A 106 -8.60 -6.73 -25.25
C GLU A 106 -9.19 -5.58 -24.40
N LEU A 107 -9.60 -4.48 -25.04
CA LEU A 107 -10.16 -3.30 -24.37
C LEU A 107 -11.46 -3.59 -23.61
N SER A 108 -12.36 -4.42 -24.17
CA SER A 108 -13.63 -4.76 -23.51
C SER A 108 -13.47 -5.75 -22.36
N ARG A 109 -12.37 -6.53 -22.27
CA ARG A 109 -12.15 -7.54 -21.20
C ARG A 109 -11.31 -7.01 -20.04
N ASN A 110 -10.42 -6.06 -20.31
CA ASN A 110 -9.73 -5.31 -19.26
C ASN A 110 -10.70 -4.45 -18.43
N SER A 111 -11.94 -4.26 -18.92
CA SER A 111 -13.04 -3.63 -18.19
C SER A 111 -13.39 -4.30 -16.85
N LEU A 112 -13.25 -5.63 -16.72
CA LEU A 112 -13.63 -6.34 -15.49
C LEU A 112 -12.64 -6.12 -14.34
N VAL A 113 -11.40 -5.79 -14.66
CA VAL A 113 -10.41 -5.34 -13.68
C VAL A 113 -10.79 -3.97 -13.16
N VAL A 114 -11.17 -3.07 -14.07
CA VAL A 114 -11.65 -1.73 -13.73
C VAL A 114 -12.94 -1.82 -12.93
N GLU A 115 -13.81 -2.78 -13.23
CA GLU A 115 -14.99 -3.07 -12.42
C GLU A 115 -14.63 -3.53 -11.01
N SER A 116 -13.60 -4.37 -10.86
CA SER A 116 -13.08 -4.76 -9.55
C SER A 116 -12.55 -3.55 -8.76
N ILE A 117 -11.91 -2.59 -9.43
CA ILE A 117 -11.44 -1.34 -8.85
C ILE A 117 -12.63 -0.49 -8.39
N LYS A 118 -13.66 -0.31 -9.23
CA LYS A 118 -14.87 0.46 -8.92
C LYS A 118 -15.58 -0.11 -7.69
N ILE A 119 -15.83 -1.42 -7.68
CA ILE A 119 -16.48 -2.10 -6.55
C ILE A 119 -15.64 -1.99 -5.29
N THR A 120 -14.31 -2.16 -5.38
CA THR A 120 -13.44 -2.03 -4.20
C THR A 120 -13.46 -0.62 -3.63
N LYS A 121 -13.48 0.40 -4.50
CA LYS A 121 -13.57 1.81 -4.10
C LYS A 121 -14.90 2.14 -3.42
N GLU A 122 -16.01 1.58 -3.92
CA GLU A 122 -17.35 1.82 -3.39
C GLU A 122 -17.62 1.04 -2.09
N VAL A 123 -17.25 -0.24 -2.03
CA VAL A 123 -17.42 -1.09 -0.85
C VAL A 123 -16.43 -0.75 0.27
N ASN A 124 -15.24 -0.26 -0.09
CA ASN A 124 -14.18 0.15 0.82
C ASN A 124 -13.81 -0.89 1.91
N PRO A 125 -13.49 -2.16 1.55
CA PRO A 125 -13.18 -3.21 2.52
C PRO A 125 -11.91 -2.92 3.32
N LYS A 126 -11.70 -3.60 4.45
CA LYS A 126 -10.41 -3.49 5.17
C LYS A 126 -9.23 -3.98 4.34
N PHE A 127 -9.45 -5.05 3.58
CA PHE A 127 -8.45 -5.68 2.72
C PHE A 127 -9.02 -5.99 1.34
N PHE A 128 -8.19 -5.88 0.31
CA PHE A 128 -8.52 -6.44 -1.00
C PHE A 128 -7.39 -7.34 -1.52
N ILE A 129 -7.77 -8.39 -2.24
CA ILE A 129 -6.86 -9.32 -2.90
C ILE A 129 -7.30 -9.49 -4.35
N PHE A 130 -6.49 -9.00 -5.28
CA PHE A 130 -6.64 -9.31 -6.69
C PHE A 130 -5.61 -10.36 -7.09
N GLU A 131 -6.06 -11.41 -7.77
CA GLU A 131 -5.20 -12.44 -8.36
C GLU A 131 -5.34 -12.43 -9.88
N ASN A 132 -4.21 -12.56 -10.57
CA ASN A 132 -4.21 -12.72 -12.02
C ASN A 132 -2.90 -13.32 -12.55
N VAL A 133 -2.81 -13.51 -13.86
CA VAL A 133 -1.61 -14.00 -14.57
C VAL A 133 -0.40 -13.06 -14.42
N ARG A 134 0.80 -13.58 -14.71
CA ARG A 134 2.07 -12.83 -14.57
C ARG A 134 2.13 -11.52 -15.38
N ALA A 135 1.60 -11.53 -16.60
CA ALA A 135 1.69 -10.39 -17.51
C ALA A 135 0.71 -9.25 -17.18
N PHE A 136 -0.27 -9.53 -16.32
CA PHE A 136 -1.44 -8.69 -16.01
C PHE A 136 -1.12 -7.22 -15.70
N LEU A 137 -0.10 -6.96 -14.89
CA LEU A 137 0.16 -5.61 -14.38
C LEU A 137 0.57 -4.59 -15.47
N ASN A 138 1.15 -5.07 -16.56
CA ASN A 138 1.64 -4.22 -17.64
C ASN A 138 0.65 -4.09 -18.80
N THR A 139 -0.47 -4.80 -18.75
CA THR A 139 -1.50 -4.72 -19.78
C THR A 139 -2.26 -3.41 -19.65
N THR A 140 -2.54 -2.77 -20.78
CA THR A 140 -3.29 -1.51 -20.85
C THR A 140 -4.79 -1.73 -20.66
N CYS A 141 -5.42 -0.94 -19.81
CA CYS A 141 -6.87 -0.88 -19.65
C CYS A 141 -7.37 0.56 -19.82
N THR A 142 -8.62 0.72 -20.26
CA THR A 142 -9.35 1.99 -20.16
C THR A 142 -9.78 2.17 -18.72
N ASP A 143 -9.11 3.06 -17.99
CA ASP A 143 -9.37 3.30 -16.56
C ASP A 143 -10.72 4.01 -16.32
N ILE A 144 -11.08 4.25 -15.06
CA ILE A 144 -12.33 4.89 -14.63
C ILE A 144 -12.51 6.28 -15.25
N ASP A 145 -11.42 6.98 -15.53
CA ASP A 145 -11.38 8.30 -16.19
C ASP A 145 -11.46 8.24 -17.72
N GLY A 146 -11.54 7.04 -18.31
CA GLY A 146 -11.56 6.84 -19.76
C GLY A 146 -10.18 6.85 -20.42
N ILE A 147 -9.09 7.01 -19.65
CA ILE A 147 -7.72 7.09 -20.17
C ILE A 147 -7.09 5.70 -20.17
N GLU A 148 -6.42 5.37 -21.27
CA GLU A 148 -5.64 4.13 -21.38
C GLU A 148 -4.37 4.19 -20.53
N LYS A 149 -4.21 3.24 -19.61
CA LYS A 149 -3.00 3.10 -18.79
C LYS A 149 -2.78 1.64 -18.35
N PRO A 150 -1.56 1.26 -17.93
CA PRO A 150 -1.32 -0.06 -17.37
C PRO A 150 -2.21 -0.35 -16.16
N ILE A 151 -2.71 -1.58 -16.03
CA ILE A 151 -3.57 -2.00 -14.91
C ILE A 151 -2.94 -1.70 -13.54
N LYS A 152 -1.62 -1.88 -13.41
CA LYS A 152 -0.90 -1.53 -12.18
C LYS A 152 -1.10 -0.06 -11.79
N GLU A 153 -1.08 0.82 -12.78
CA GLU A 153 -1.26 2.25 -12.61
C GLU A 153 -2.71 2.59 -12.29
N ALA A 154 -3.68 2.01 -13.00
CA ALA A 154 -5.11 2.15 -12.70
C ALA A 154 -5.43 1.75 -11.25
N ILE A 155 -4.92 0.60 -10.77
CA ILE A 155 -5.08 0.18 -9.38
C ILE A 155 -4.45 1.21 -8.43
N LYS A 156 -3.23 1.67 -8.72
CA LYS A 156 -2.48 2.60 -7.88
C LYS A 156 -3.19 3.95 -7.75
N LEU A 157 -3.61 4.55 -8.86
CA LEU A 157 -4.23 5.87 -8.89
C LEU A 157 -5.62 5.86 -8.23
N ASN A 158 -6.41 4.80 -8.46
CA ASN A 158 -7.79 4.75 -7.96
C ASN A 158 -7.92 4.24 -6.51
N LEU A 159 -7.04 3.34 -6.06
CA LEU A 159 -7.12 2.74 -4.73
C LEU A 159 -5.99 3.17 -3.80
N GLY A 160 -4.82 3.57 -4.32
CA GLY A 160 -3.66 3.89 -3.49
C GLY A 160 -3.86 5.10 -2.59
N GLY A 161 -4.85 5.96 -2.87
CA GLY A 161 -5.26 7.05 -1.98
C GLY A 161 -5.74 6.53 -0.62
N HIS A 162 -6.50 5.44 -0.61
CA HIS A 162 -7.10 4.81 0.58
C HIS A 162 -6.34 3.56 1.07
N TYR A 163 -5.52 2.93 0.23
CA TYR A 163 -4.85 1.66 0.54
C TYR A 163 -3.32 1.73 0.40
N ASN A 164 -2.64 1.06 1.32
CA ASN A 164 -1.28 0.59 1.13
C ASN A 164 -1.32 -0.68 0.27
N ILE A 165 -0.70 -0.66 -0.92
CA ILE A 165 -0.83 -1.71 -1.93
C ILE A 165 0.53 -2.39 -2.20
N LEU A 166 0.54 -3.72 -2.18
CA LEU A 166 1.68 -4.57 -2.54
C LEU A 166 1.38 -5.33 -3.83
N PHE A 167 2.31 -5.25 -4.78
CA PHE A 167 2.29 -6.01 -6.03
C PHE A 167 3.41 -7.06 -5.97
N LYS A 168 3.09 -8.36 -6.03
CA LYS A 168 4.09 -9.44 -6.07
C LYS A 168 3.73 -10.49 -7.11
N ILE A 169 4.73 -10.89 -7.88
CA ILE A 169 4.66 -12.07 -8.75
C ILE A 169 5.24 -13.24 -7.95
N VAL A 170 4.47 -14.29 -7.75
CA VAL A 170 4.84 -15.46 -6.94
C VAL A 170 4.48 -16.76 -7.66
N ASN A 171 5.16 -17.84 -7.30
CA ASN A 171 4.75 -19.18 -7.68
C ASN A 171 3.95 -19.80 -6.52
N PHE A 172 2.69 -20.15 -6.75
CA PHE A 172 1.82 -20.68 -5.70
C PHE A 172 2.29 -21.98 -5.07
N LYS A 173 3.17 -22.75 -5.73
CA LYS A 173 3.82 -23.92 -5.10
C LYS A 173 4.58 -23.56 -3.83
N ASP A 174 5.08 -22.33 -3.75
CA ASP A 174 5.83 -21.83 -2.62
C ASP A 174 4.91 -21.26 -1.52
N TYR A 175 3.59 -21.22 -1.72
CA TYR A 175 2.64 -20.46 -0.89
C TYR A 175 1.34 -21.23 -0.57
N GLY A 176 1.43 -22.56 -0.48
CA GLY A 176 0.30 -23.41 -0.08
C GLY A 176 -0.38 -24.16 -1.22
N SER A 177 0.17 -24.15 -2.44
CA SER A 177 -0.20 -25.10 -3.50
C SER A 177 0.82 -26.24 -3.60
N GLN A 178 0.42 -27.38 -4.16
CA GLN A 178 1.32 -28.49 -4.49
C GLN A 178 1.63 -28.54 -6.00
N SER A 179 1.21 -27.51 -6.75
CA SER A 179 1.48 -27.35 -8.18
C SER A 179 2.16 -26.04 -8.51
N SER A 180 3.05 -26.07 -9.49
CA SER A 180 3.75 -24.89 -10.00
C SER A 180 2.79 -24.00 -10.78
N ARG A 181 2.54 -22.79 -10.28
CA ARG A 181 1.65 -21.81 -10.92
C ARG A 181 2.09 -20.40 -10.58
N THR A 182 2.70 -19.71 -11.56
CA THR A 182 3.13 -18.32 -11.38
C THR A 182 1.97 -17.36 -11.59
N ARG A 183 1.71 -16.50 -10.61
CA ARG A 183 0.62 -15.53 -10.59
C ARG A 183 1.04 -14.22 -9.95
N THR A 184 0.32 -13.17 -10.31
CA THR A 184 0.40 -11.86 -9.68
C THR A 184 -0.63 -11.82 -8.56
N LEU A 185 -0.18 -11.47 -7.36
CA LEU A 185 -1.03 -11.05 -6.25
C LEU A 185 -0.91 -9.55 -6.05
N VAL A 186 -2.05 -8.88 -5.97
CA VAL A 186 -2.17 -7.48 -5.57
C VAL A 186 -2.95 -7.44 -4.27
N ILE A 187 -2.29 -7.02 -3.19
CA ILE A 187 -2.86 -7.00 -1.85
C ILE A 187 -2.92 -5.55 -1.36
N GLY A 188 -4.10 -5.11 -0.96
CA GLY A 188 -4.32 -3.80 -0.35
C GLY A 188 -4.71 -3.91 1.12
N VAL A 189 -4.14 -3.03 1.94
CA VAL A 189 -4.53 -2.79 3.34
C VAL A 189 -4.99 -1.34 3.45
N ARG A 190 -6.19 -1.10 3.97
CA ARG A 190 -6.72 0.26 4.13
C ARG A 190 -5.85 1.07 5.10
N LYS A 191 -5.56 2.32 4.76
CA LYS A 191 -4.56 3.15 5.46
C LYS A 191 -4.94 3.58 6.89
N ASP A 192 -6.22 3.48 7.25
CA ASP A 192 -6.70 3.68 8.61
C ASP A 192 -6.34 2.50 9.55
N LEU A 193 -6.03 1.32 8.98
CA LEU A 193 -5.52 0.16 9.71
C LEU A 193 -4.04 0.34 10.06
N GLN A 194 -3.79 1.10 11.11
CA GLN A 194 -2.44 1.38 11.62
C GLN A 194 -1.71 0.10 12.05
N ASN A 195 -0.38 0.12 11.96
CA ASN A 195 0.53 -0.98 12.31
C ASN A 195 0.37 -2.25 11.45
N ILE A 196 -0.44 -2.21 10.39
CA ILE A 196 -0.66 -3.33 9.48
C ILE A 196 -0.14 -2.96 8.09
N SER A 197 0.63 -3.85 7.49
CA SER A 197 1.10 -3.75 6.12
C SER A 197 0.61 -4.93 5.27
N PRO A 198 0.60 -4.79 3.95
CA PRO A 198 0.32 -5.92 3.06
C PRO A 198 1.25 -7.12 3.22
N PHE A 199 2.46 -6.95 3.77
CA PHE A 199 3.34 -8.09 4.06
C PHE A 199 2.82 -8.95 5.21
N ASP A 200 2.09 -8.38 6.17
CA ASP A 200 1.55 -9.12 7.32
C ASP A 200 0.43 -10.08 6.92
N ILE A 201 -0.25 -9.79 5.80
CA ILE A 201 -1.33 -10.63 5.25
C ILE A 201 -0.92 -11.38 3.98
N PHE A 202 0.35 -11.29 3.60
CA PHE A 202 0.90 -12.05 2.48
C PHE A 202 1.00 -13.54 2.86
N PRO A 203 0.74 -14.48 1.93
CA PRO A 203 0.83 -15.90 2.28
C PRO A 203 2.25 -16.30 2.69
N GLU A 204 2.37 -17.17 3.69
CA GLU A 204 3.64 -17.69 4.18
C GLU A 204 4.27 -18.68 3.19
N LYS A 205 5.61 -18.66 3.11
CA LYS A 205 6.34 -19.61 2.27
C LYS A 205 6.26 -21.03 2.83
N GLN A 206 5.98 -21.99 1.96
CA GLN A 206 5.88 -23.42 2.27
C GLN A 206 6.57 -24.22 1.17
N LYS A 207 7.21 -25.33 1.54
CA LYS A 207 7.82 -26.24 0.57
C LYS A 207 6.75 -27.19 0.01
N PRO A 208 6.56 -27.29 -1.32
CA PRO A 208 5.61 -28.24 -1.90
C PRO A 208 6.10 -29.69 -1.73
N LYS A 209 5.16 -30.62 -1.68
CA LYS A 209 5.40 -32.07 -1.75
C LYS A 209 5.68 -32.47 -3.21
N THR A 210 6.48 -33.51 -3.39
CA THR A 210 6.60 -34.19 -4.67
C THR A 210 5.34 -34.99 -4.97
N LEU A 211 5.06 -35.31 -6.24
CA LEU A 211 3.92 -36.14 -6.61
C LEU A 211 3.96 -37.51 -5.93
N ARG A 212 5.15 -38.12 -5.81
CA ARG A 212 5.33 -39.40 -5.11
C ARG A 212 4.79 -39.36 -3.69
N LYS A 213 5.07 -38.28 -2.96
CA LYS A 213 4.58 -38.06 -1.58
C LYS A 213 3.14 -37.59 -1.55
N LEU A 214 2.68 -36.87 -2.57
CA LEU A 214 1.33 -36.33 -2.63
C LEU A 214 0.29 -37.41 -2.93
N PHE A 215 0.64 -38.40 -3.76
CA PHE A 215 -0.24 -39.48 -4.22
C PHE A 215 -0.08 -40.77 -3.43
N THR A 216 0.69 -40.75 -2.34
CA THR A 216 0.87 -41.92 -1.47
C THR A 216 -0.50 -42.46 -1.02
N GLY A 217 -0.77 -43.74 -1.31
CA GLY A 217 -2.00 -44.43 -0.93
C GLY A 217 -3.15 -44.31 -1.93
N LEU A 218 -2.97 -43.62 -3.07
CA LEU A 218 -3.90 -43.74 -4.19
C LEU A 218 -3.72 -45.09 -4.89
N GLU A 219 -4.82 -45.66 -5.38
CA GLU A 219 -4.79 -46.85 -6.23
C GLU A 219 -4.19 -46.53 -7.61
N GLU A 220 -3.66 -47.53 -8.30
CA GLU A 220 -3.24 -47.37 -9.69
C GLU A 220 -4.45 -47.55 -10.62
N LEU A 221 -4.55 -46.70 -11.65
CA LEU A 221 -5.60 -46.75 -12.66
C LEU A 221 -5.02 -47.27 -13.98
N ASN A 222 -4.74 -48.56 -14.02
CA ASN A 222 -4.07 -49.24 -15.14
C ASN A 222 -5.01 -49.60 -16.30
N GLU A 223 -6.32 -49.60 -16.10
CA GLU A 223 -7.30 -49.88 -17.16
C GLU A 223 -7.82 -48.58 -17.81
N MET A 224 -7.99 -48.58 -19.13
CA MET A 224 -8.43 -47.40 -19.90
C MET A 224 -9.83 -46.95 -19.43
N GLY A 225 -9.93 -45.71 -18.93
CA GLY A 225 -11.18 -45.15 -18.41
C GLY A 225 -11.60 -45.71 -17.04
N GLN A 226 -10.68 -46.32 -16.28
CA GLN A 226 -10.93 -46.84 -14.94
C GLN A 226 -11.44 -45.74 -13.99
N ILE A 227 -12.40 -46.12 -13.15
CA ILE A 227 -12.95 -45.33 -12.06
C ILE A 227 -12.66 -46.08 -10.78
N SER A 228 -12.10 -45.41 -9.78
CA SER A 228 -11.81 -46.04 -8.50
C SER A 228 -13.07 -46.58 -7.81
N MET A 229 -12.88 -47.74 -7.19
CA MET A 229 -13.92 -48.37 -6.38
C MET A 229 -14.21 -47.55 -5.12
N CYS A 230 -13.19 -46.94 -4.53
CA CYS A 230 -13.29 -46.21 -3.26
C CYS A 230 -13.45 -44.70 -3.42
N ASP A 231 -13.05 -44.09 -4.54
CA ASP A 231 -13.15 -42.64 -4.78
C ASP A 231 -13.58 -42.31 -6.22
N ILE A 232 -14.82 -41.88 -6.42
CA ILE A 232 -15.35 -41.53 -7.75
C ILE A 232 -14.50 -40.48 -8.50
N PHE A 233 -13.84 -39.57 -7.77
CA PHE A 233 -13.00 -38.53 -8.37
C PHE A 233 -11.58 -39.04 -8.66
N HIS A 234 -11.17 -40.20 -8.15
CA HIS A 234 -9.99 -40.88 -8.66
C HIS A 234 -10.35 -41.65 -9.94
N SER A 235 -10.61 -40.86 -10.98
CA SER A 235 -11.03 -41.28 -12.30
C SER A 235 -10.49 -40.35 -13.37
N TYR A 236 -10.44 -40.86 -14.60
CA TYR A 236 -10.05 -40.10 -15.78
C TYR A 236 -10.87 -40.50 -17.01
N ARG A 237 -10.90 -39.61 -17.99
CA ARG A 237 -11.64 -39.82 -19.23
C ARG A 237 -11.03 -40.95 -20.05
N GLU A 238 -11.89 -41.81 -20.60
CA GLU A 238 -11.52 -42.80 -21.62
C GLU A 238 -11.02 -42.13 -22.91
N TYR A 239 -9.87 -42.61 -23.42
CA TYR A 239 -9.28 -42.17 -24.68
C TYR A 239 -9.49 -43.21 -25.77
N ASN A 240 -9.42 -42.74 -27.03
CA ASN A 240 -9.42 -43.66 -28.16
C ASN A 240 -8.21 -44.60 -28.04
N SER A 241 -8.42 -45.92 -28.16
CA SER A 241 -7.37 -46.93 -28.04
C SER A 241 -6.20 -46.70 -29.00
N LYS A 242 -6.42 -46.05 -30.15
CA LYS A 242 -5.36 -45.63 -31.08
C LYS A 242 -4.36 -44.63 -30.49
N MET A 243 -4.70 -43.96 -29.38
CA MET A 243 -3.84 -43.01 -28.68
C MET A 243 -2.92 -43.67 -27.64
N LEU A 244 -3.23 -44.90 -27.20
CA LEU A 244 -2.45 -45.62 -26.20
C LEU A 244 -0.98 -45.83 -26.64
N PRO A 245 -0.70 -46.26 -27.89
CA PRO A 245 0.67 -46.43 -28.38
C PRO A 245 1.52 -45.16 -28.32
N TRP A 246 0.90 -43.98 -28.24
CA TRP A 246 1.62 -42.71 -28.18
C TRP A 246 2.34 -42.51 -26.84
N ILE A 247 1.80 -43.08 -25.75
CA ILE A 247 2.26 -42.80 -24.39
C ILE A 247 2.74 -44.04 -23.62
N GLU A 248 2.39 -45.25 -24.06
CA GLU A 248 2.62 -46.49 -23.30
C GLU A 248 4.10 -46.78 -22.99
N ASN A 249 5.02 -46.37 -23.87
CA ASN A 249 6.46 -46.62 -23.73
C ASN A 249 7.27 -45.41 -23.27
N LEU A 250 6.62 -44.27 -23.04
CA LEU A 250 7.32 -43.06 -22.60
C LEU A 250 7.83 -43.25 -21.18
N LYS A 251 9.03 -42.73 -20.90
CA LYS A 251 9.58 -42.57 -19.56
C LYS A 251 9.23 -41.20 -18.99
N GLU A 252 9.52 -41.00 -17.70
CA GLU A 252 9.35 -39.68 -17.05
C GLU A 252 10.05 -38.58 -17.85
N GLY A 253 9.30 -37.53 -18.22
CA GLY A 253 9.81 -36.40 -19.00
C GLY A 253 9.83 -36.59 -20.52
N GLU A 254 9.63 -37.81 -21.03
CA GLU A 254 9.57 -38.06 -22.48
C GLU A 254 8.22 -37.65 -23.05
N SER A 255 8.25 -37.13 -24.28
CA SER A 255 7.08 -36.73 -25.06
C SER A 255 6.82 -37.73 -26.19
N ALA A 256 5.54 -37.97 -26.50
CA ALA A 256 5.14 -38.80 -27.63
C ALA A 256 5.71 -38.34 -29.00
N PHE A 257 6.15 -37.08 -29.13
CA PHE A 257 6.84 -36.60 -30.33
C PHE A 257 8.27 -37.13 -30.50
N GLN A 258 8.83 -37.77 -29.46
CA GLN A 258 10.16 -38.38 -29.48
C GLN A 258 10.12 -39.86 -29.92
N ASN A 259 8.93 -40.42 -30.17
CA ASN A 259 8.79 -41.77 -30.70
C ASN A 259 9.43 -41.88 -32.09
N THR A 260 10.09 -43.01 -32.37
CA THR A 260 10.73 -43.30 -33.67
C THR A 260 9.77 -43.92 -34.69
N GLU A 261 8.78 -44.68 -34.21
CA GLU A 261 7.73 -45.29 -35.04
C GLU A 261 6.68 -44.25 -35.42
N LYS A 262 6.39 -44.09 -36.71
CA LYS A 262 5.46 -43.05 -37.21
C LYS A 262 4.06 -43.19 -36.63
N GLU A 263 3.62 -44.42 -36.40
CA GLU A 263 2.31 -44.77 -35.85
C GLU A 263 2.18 -44.37 -34.37
N ARG A 264 3.31 -44.21 -33.67
CA ARG A 264 3.37 -43.79 -32.26
C ARG A 264 3.52 -42.28 -32.06
N ILE A 265 3.79 -41.54 -33.12
CA ILE A 265 3.80 -40.07 -33.05
C ILE A 265 2.35 -39.57 -33.08
N PRO A 266 1.93 -38.65 -32.19
CA PRO A 266 0.55 -38.16 -32.16
C PRO A 266 0.11 -37.61 -33.52
N HIS A 267 -0.98 -38.16 -34.06
CA HIS A 267 -1.45 -37.84 -35.41
C HIS A 267 -2.98 -37.87 -35.52
N GLN A 268 -3.48 -37.34 -36.63
CA GLN A 268 -4.86 -37.44 -37.09
C GLN A 268 -4.89 -38.10 -38.45
N ILE A 269 -5.95 -38.86 -38.74
CA ILE A 269 -6.18 -39.40 -40.09
C ILE A 269 -7.18 -38.46 -40.77
N LYS A 270 -6.75 -37.76 -41.83
CA LYS A 270 -7.60 -36.89 -42.65
C LYS A 270 -7.57 -37.40 -44.09
N ASN A 271 -8.73 -37.76 -44.64
CA ASN A 271 -8.86 -38.29 -46.00
C ASN A 271 -7.96 -39.52 -46.28
N GLY A 272 -7.73 -40.36 -45.26
CA GLY A 272 -6.85 -41.54 -45.38
C GLY A 272 -5.36 -41.25 -45.16
N GLU A 273 -4.96 -39.98 -45.04
CA GLU A 273 -3.56 -39.59 -44.83
C GLU A 273 -3.27 -39.28 -43.35
N ILE A 274 -2.05 -39.61 -42.91
CA ILE A 274 -1.54 -39.31 -41.57
C ILE A 274 -1.07 -37.86 -41.52
N VAL A 275 -1.72 -37.05 -40.70
CA VAL A 275 -1.33 -35.67 -40.40
C VAL A 275 -0.85 -35.60 -38.95
N PHE A 276 0.46 -35.42 -38.77
CA PHE A 276 1.05 -35.30 -37.44
C PHE A 276 0.59 -34.05 -36.72
N ASN A 277 0.36 -34.17 -35.41
CA ASN A 277 0.03 -33.03 -34.57
C ASN A 277 1.26 -32.11 -34.43
N GLU A 278 1.03 -30.80 -34.28
CA GLU A 278 2.12 -29.86 -34.13
C GLU A 278 2.68 -29.81 -32.70
N SER A 279 3.99 -30.01 -32.56
CA SER A 279 4.76 -29.79 -31.34
C SER A 279 5.06 -28.30 -31.12
N LYS A 280 4.02 -27.47 -31.01
CA LYS A 280 4.18 -26.02 -30.77
C LYS A 280 4.74 -25.69 -29.38
N ASN A 281 4.46 -26.55 -28.40
CA ASN A 281 4.96 -26.46 -27.03
C ASN A 281 5.57 -27.82 -26.67
N GLY A 282 6.85 -27.87 -26.30
CA GLY A 282 7.63 -29.12 -26.14
C GLY A 282 7.19 -30.04 -24.98
N ASP A 283 6.06 -29.77 -24.35
CA ASP A 283 5.53 -30.42 -23.15
C ASP A 283 4.13 -31.05 -23.34
N LYS A 284 3.66 -31.11 -24.59
CA LYS A 284 2.45 -31.86 -24.96
C LYS A 284 2.74 -33.36 -25.01
N TYR A 285 1.76 -34.18 -24.64
CA TYR A 285 1.88 -35.64 -24.63
C TYR A 285 3.11 -36.14 -23.87
N ALA A 286 3.55 -35.40 -22.85
CA ALA A 286 4.76 -35.69 -22.09
C ALA A 286 4.40 -36.20 -20.70
N ARG A 287 5.08 -37.28 -20.27
CA ARG A 287 4.97 -37.77 -18.88
C ARG A 287 5.59 -36.79 -17.92
N TRP A 288 4.91 -36.55 -16.80
CA TRP A 288 5.50 -35.78 -15.72
C TRP A 288 6.47 -36.62 -14.88
N TYR A 289 7.03 -36.01 -13.84
CA TYR A 289 8.03 -36.63 -12.97
C TYR A 289 7.43 -36.95 -11.60
N TRP A 290 7.80 -38.10 -11.02
CA TRP A 290 7.38 -38.49 -9.68
C TRP A 290 8.03 -37.62 -8.59
N ASP A 291 9.32 -37.33 -8.76
CA ASP A 291 10.15 -36.62 -7.78
C ASP A 291 10.21 -35.11 -8.03
N ARG A 292 9.10 -34.55 -8.53
CA ARG A 292 8.85 -33.11 -8.66
C ARG A 292 7.47 -32.74 -8.10
N GLU A 293 7.26 -31.46 -7.83
CA GLU A 293 5.93 -30.91 -7.57
C GLU A 293 5.00 -31.08 -8.79
N GLY A 294 3.69 -30.88 -8.57
CA GLY A 294 2.72 -30.95 -9.66
C GLY A 294 2.95 -29.88 -10.74
N PRO A 295 2.66 -30.19 -12.02
CA PRO A 295 2.70 -29.20 -13.08
C PRO A 295 1.59 -28.15 -12.92
N CYS A 296 1.65 -27.08 -13.70
CA CYS A 296 0.56 -26.10 -13.73
C CYS A 296 -0.74 -26.78 -14.18
N VAL A 297 -1.79 -26.70 -13.36
CA VAL A 297 -3.09 -27.27 -13.72
C VAL A 297 -3.83 -26.33 -14.66
N HIS A 298 -4.03 -26.78 -15.91
CA HIS A 298 -4.75 -26.05 -16.96
C HIS A 298 -6.24 -26.44 -17.02
N THR A 299 -7.06 -25.68 -17.75
CA THR A 299 -8.52 -25.93 -17.88
C THR A 299 -8.86 -27.17 -18.70
N ARG A 300 -8.02 -27.51 -19.68
CA ARG A 300 -8.09 -28.75 -20.45
C ARG A 300 -7.07 -29.76 -19.93
N ASN A 301 -7.18 -30.09 -18.64
CA ASN A 301 -6.40 -31.16 -18.02
C ASN A 301 -6.94 -32.56 -18.34
N ASP A 302 -8.04 -32.65 -19.11
CA ASP A 302 -8.71 -33.88 -19.54
C ASP A 302 -8.13 -34.49 -20.83
N ILE A 303 -7.18 -33.83 -21.50
CA ILE A 303 -6.65 -34.26 -22.80
C ILE A 303 -5.13 -34.45 -22.76
N LEU A 304 -4.65 -35.50 -23.42
CA LEU A 304 -3.22 -35.83 -23.56
C LEU A 304 -2.43 -34.75 -24.32
N SER A 305 -3.10 -34.02 -25.23
CA SER A 305 -2.49 -32.97 -26.06
C SER A 305 -2.27 -31.64 -25.34
N SER A 306 -2.74 -31.54 -24.10
CA SER A 306 -2.51 -30.40 -23.24
C SER A 306 -1.15 -30.52 -22.55
N GLN A 307 -0.69 -29.41 -21.97
CA GLN A 307 0.65 -29.32 -21.41
C GLN A 307 0.72 -30.08 -20.08
N ASN A 308 1.70 -30.98 -19.96
CA ASN A 308 2.05 -31.65 -18.71
C ASN A 308 0.87 -32.35 -18.02
N THR A 309 -0.01 -33.00 -18.79
CA THR A 309 -1.19 -33.68 -18.24
C THR A 309 -1.00 -35.17 -18.01
N VAL A 310 0.02 -35.80 -18.60
CA VAL A 310 0.21 -37.26 -18.57
C VAL A 310 0.85 -37.71 -17.25
N HIS A 311 0.30 -38.76 -16.66
CA HIS A 311 0.77 -39.33 -15.40
C HIS A 311 2.23 -39.82 -15.51
N PRO A 312 3.05 -39.76 -14.43
CA PRO A 312 4.46 -40.15 -14.48
C PRO A 312 4.72 -41.60 -14.92
N SER A 313 3.79 -42.53 -14.67
CA SER A 313 3.93 -43.95 -15.03
C SER A 313 2.70 -44.56 -15.71
N GLU A 314 1.51 -44.03 -15.50
CA GLU A 314 0.26 -44.66 -15.95
C GLU A 314 -0.19 -44.09 -17.31
N ASN A 315 -0.85 -44.90 -18.14
CA ASN A 315 -1.19 -44.55 -19.53
C ASN A 315 -2.44 -43.66 -19.63
N ARG A 316 -2.42 -42.54 -18.90
CA ARG A 316 -3.55 -41.64 -18.70
C ARG A 316 -3.12 -40.22 -18.36
N VAL A 317 -4.08 -39.31 -18.34
CA VAL A 317 -3.89 -38.02 -17.67
C VAL A 317 -4.06 -38.14 -16.15
N PHE A 318 -3.71 -37.06 -15.44
CA PHE A 318 -4.04 -36.95 -14.02
C PHE A 318 -5.55 -37.06 -13.75
N SER A 319 -5.89 -37.83 -12.72
CA SER A 319 -7.26 -38.02 -12.23
C SER A 319 -7.81 -36.74 -11.60
N ILE A 320 -9.13 -36.62 -11.43
CA ILE A 320 -9.72 -35.45 -10.73
C ILE A 320 -9.17 -35.32 -9.30
N LYS A 321 -9.07 -36.43 -8.56
CA LYS A 321 -8.50 -36.49 -7.19
C LYS A 321 -7.05 -36.03 -7.14
N GLU A 322 -6.21 -36.46 -8.08
CA GLU A 322 -4.82 -36.03 -8.17
C GLU A 322 -4.72 -34.51 -8.40
N LEU A 323 -5.55 -33.96 -9.29
CA LEU A 323 -5.63 -32.53 -9.54
C LEU A 323 -6.14 -31.75 -8.32
N MET A 324 -7.11 -32.30 -7.57
CA MET A 324 -7.58 -31.74 -6.31
C MET A 324 -6.44 -31.65 -5.29
N LEU A 325 -5.65 -32.71 -5.13
CA LEU A 325 -4.48 -32.73 -4.25
C LEU A 325 -3.42 -31.70 -4.67
N MET A 326 -3.13 -31.61 -5.98
CA MET A 326 -2.20 -30.61 -6.54
C MET A 326 -2.64 -29.17 -6.26
N MET A 327 -3.95 -28.90 -6.33
CA MET A 327 -4.56 -27.60 -6.07
C MET A 327 -4.92 -27.38 -4.59
N SER A 328 -4.57 -28.34 -3.72
CA SER A 328 -4.85 -28.34 -2.28
C SER A 328 -6.34 -28.16 -1.95
N VAL A 329 -7.21 -28.70 -2.80
CA VAL A 329 -8.66 -28.74 -2.58
C VAL A 329 -8.93 -29.74 -1.44
N PRO A 330 -9.63 -29.33 -0.36
CA PRO A 330 -9.88 -30.21 0.77
C PRO A 330 -10.94 -31.26 0.42
N GLU A 331 -10.86 -32.42 1.06
CA GLU A 331 -11.82 -33.53 0.86
C GLU A 331 -13.25 -33.17 1.27
N THR A 332 -13.41 -32.17 2.14
CA THR A 332 -14.71 -31.65 2.54
C THR A 332 -15.42 -30.87 1.44
N PHE A 333 -14.71 -30.47 0.37
CA PHE A 333 -15.30 -29.71 -0.75
C PHE A 333 -16.21 -30.62 -1.59
N GLN A 334 -17.47 -30.24 -1.75
CA GLN A 334 -18.45 -31.01 -2.51
C GLN A 334 -18.59 -30.49 -3.94
N TRP A 335 -18.53 -31.40 -4.93
CA TRP A 335 -18.71 -31.04 -6.35
C TRP A 335 -20.18 -31.15 -6.82
N SER A 336 -21.03 -31.84 -6.07
CA SER A 336 -22.46 -32.00 -6.39
C SER A 336 -23.32 -31.89 -5.11
N ASN A 337 -24.64 -31.89 -5.29
CA ASN A 337 -25.60 -31.96 -4.18
C ASN A 337 -25.58 -33.32 -3.45
N THR A 338 -24.97 -34.34 -4.05
CA THR A 338 -24.81 -35.66 -3.47
C THR A 338 -23.44 -35.74 -2.82
N SER A 339 -23.37 -36.11 -1.54
CA SER A 339 -22.09 -36.20 -0.84
C SER A 339 -21.13 -37.17 -1.53
N THR A 340 -19.84 -36.86 -1.49
CA THR A 340 -18.79 -37.73 -2.05
C THR A 340 -18.88 -39.16 -1.53
N GLU A 341 -19.21 -39.34 -0.24
CA GLU A 341 -19.43 -40.66 0.35
C GLU A 341 -20.56 -41.45 -0.33
N LYS A 342 -21.68 -40.79 -0.68
CA LYS A 342 -22.79 -41.43 -1.41
C LYS A 342 -22.41 -41.73 -2.85
N LEU A 343 -21.68 -40.82 -3.52
CA LEU A 343 -21.17 -41.06 -4.87
C LEU A 343 -20.21 -42.25 -4.92
N ASN A 344 -19.38 -42.44 -3.89
CA ASN A 344 -18.45 -43.57 -3.82
C ASN A 344 -19.17 -44.92 -3.69
N LYS A 345 -20.37 -44.94 -3.09
CA LYS A 345 -21.23 -46.12 -2.92
C LYS A 345 -22.08 -46.47 -4.16
N MET A 346 -22.09 -45.62 -5.18
CA MET A 346 -22.83 -45.86 -6.43
C MET A 346 -22.25 -47.06 -7.21
N SER A 347 -23.10 -47.73 -7.97
CA SER A 347 -22.68 -48.73 -8.95
C SER A 347 -21.78 -48.10 -10.02
N LEU A 348 -20.97 -48.92 -10.71
CA LEU A 348 -20.08 -48.43 -11.77
C LEU A 348 -20.84 -47.70 -12.89
N LEU A 349 -22.05 -48.16 -13.23
CA LEU A 349 -22.90 -47.53 -14.24
C LEU A 349 -23.33 -46.11 -13.81
N GLU A 350 -23.79 -45.97 -12.57
CA GLU A 350 -24.18 -44.68 -11.99
C GLU A 350 -23.00 -43.72 -11.89
N LYS A 351 -21.81 -44.22 -11.46
CA LYS A 351 -20.57 -43.43 -11.45
C LYS A 351 -20.23 -42.90 -12.85
N LYS A 352 -20.32 -43.74 -13.88
CA LYS A 352 -20.09 -43.35 -15.29
C LYS A 352 -21.08 -42.29 -15.76
N MET A 353 -22.37 -42.41 -15.42
CA MET A 353 -23.38 -41.42 -15.76
C MET A 353 -23.11 -40.07 -15.11
N PHE A 354 -22.76 -40.06 -13.82
CA PHE A 354 -22.38 -38.85 -13.09
C PHE A 354 -21.15 -38.17 -13.71
N LEU A 355 -20.07 -38.92 -13.94
CA LEU A 355 -18.83 -38.36 -14.49
C LEU A 355 -19.02 -37.83 -15.91
N LYS A 356 -19.80 -38.52 -16.76
CA LYS A 356 -20.13 -38.04 -18.11
C LYS A 356 -20.77 -36.64 -18.11
N GLN A 357 -21.54 -36.32 -17.06
CA GLN A 357 -22.20 -35.02 -16.91
C GLN A 357 -21.26 -33.97 -16.28
N GLU A 358 -20.54 -34.33 -15.21
CA GLU A 358 -19.88 -33.35 -14.34
C GLU A 358 -18.36 -33.23 -14.54
N GLU A 359 -17.68 -34.26 -15.05
CA GLU A 359 -16.20 -34.34 -15.11
C GLU A 359 -15.60 -33.09 -15.76
N LEU A 360 -16.07 -32.73 -16.95
CA LEU A 360 -15.50 -31.60 -17.70
C LEU A 360 -15.67 -30.28 -16.95
N ASN A 361 -16.82 -30.09 -16.29
CA ASN A 361 -17.08 -28.90 -15.50
C ASN A 361 -16.15 -28.84 -14.28
N ILE A 362 -16.00 -29.94 -13.54
CA ILE A 362 -15.10 -30.05 -12.40
C ILE A 362 -13.66 -29.73 -12.80
N ARG A 363 -13.16 -30.38 -13.86
CA ARG A 363 -11.80 -30.19 -14.38
C ARG A 363 -11.53 -28.75 -14.80
N GLN A 364 -12.48 -28.10 -15.48
CA GLN A 364 -12.37 -26.69 -15.84
C GLN A 364 -12.32 -25.79 -14.60
N CYS A 365 -13.17 -26.06 -13.61
CA CYS A 365 -13.18 -25.29 -12.36
C CYS A 365 -11.85 -25.40 -11.61
N ILE A 366 -11.27 -26.60 -11.52
CA ILE A 366 -9.95 -26.81 -10.90
C ILE A 366 -8.86 -26.06 -11.68
N GLY A 367 -8.87 -26.13 -13.02
CA GLY A 367 -7.87 -25.43 -13.85
C GLY A 367 -7.93 -23.91 -13.76
N GLU A 368 -9.12 -23.33 -13.61
CA GLU A 368 -9.27 -21.88 -13.48
C GLU A 368 -8.98 -21.38 -12.07
N ALA A 369 -9.34 -22.15 -11.04
CA ALA A 369 -9.27 -21.74 -9.65
C ALA A 369 -7.87 -21.31 -9.18
N VAL A 370 -7.88 -20.42 -8.19
CA VAL A 370 -6.74 -20.24 -7.29
C VAL A 370 -6.69 -21.47 -6.35
N PRO A 371 -5.51 -22.07 -6.11
CA PRO A 371 -5.37 -23.16 -5.14
C PRO A 371 -5.91 -22.78 -3.77
N THR A 372 -6.70 -23.65 -3.14
CA THR A 372 -7.39 -23.36 -1.87
C THR A 372 -6.39 -23.01 -0.76
N GLY A 373 -5.25 -23.71 -0.71
CA GLY A 373 -4.21 -23.47 0.30
C GLY A 373 -3.61 -22.06 0.29
N VAL A 374 -3.60 -21.37 -0.86
CA VAL A 374 -3.09 -20.00 -0.97
C VAL A 374 -4.04 -19.02 -0.29
N PHE A 375 -5.33 -19.05 -0.62
CA PHE A 375 -6.34 -18.19 0.02
C PHE A 375 -6.62 -18.60 1.46
N ALA A 376 -6.49 -19.88 1.81
CA ALA A 376 -6.52 -20.34 3.19
C ALA A 376 -5.40 -19.69 4.02
N ASN A 377 -4.17 -19.63 3.48
CA ASN A 377 -3.06 -18.97 4.18
C ASN A 377 -3.29 -17.46 4.31
N ILE A 378 -3.76 -16.77 3.26
CA ILE A 378 -4.12 -15.34 3.35
C ILE A 378 -5.21 -15.11 4.41
N ALA A 379 -6.27 -15.92 4.42
CA ALA A 379 -7.35 -15.82 5.40
C ALA A 379 -6.83 -16.04 6.84
N LYS A 380 -5.93 -17.00 7.04
CA LYS A 380 -5.24 -17.22 8.32
C LYS A 380 -4.49 -15.97 8.78
N GLN A 381 -3.70 -15.35 7.89
CA GLN A 381 -2.92 -14.17 8.23
C GLN A 381 -3.81 -12.97 8.55
N ILE A 382 -4.86 -12.72 7.75
CA ILE A 382 -5.85 -11.68 8.01
C ILE A 382 -6.50 -11.89 9.39
N LYS A 383 -6.95 -13.12 9.69
CA LYS A 383 -7.53 -13.45 10.98
C LYS A 383 -6.54 -13.25 12.13
N SER A 384 -5.27 -13.60 11.94
CA SER A 384 -4.22 -13.39 12.94
C SER A 384 -4.05 -11.90 13.25
N VAL A 385 -3.87 -11.09 12.21
CA VAL A 385 -3.67 -9.65 12.32
C VAL A 385 -4.88 -8.95 12.95
N LEU A 386 -6.10 -9.31 12.55
CA LEU A 386 -7.32 -8.73 13.13
C LEU A 386 -7.57 -9.13 14.59
N ASN A 387 -7.00 -10.24 15.04
CA ASN A 387 -7.09 -10.67 16.44
C ASN A 387 -5.88 -10.23 17.29
N GLN A 388 -4.82 -9.70 16.68
CA GLN A 388 -3.64 -9.24 17.39
C GLN A 388 -3.98 -8.04 18.27
N LYS A 389 -3.65 -8.14 19.56
CA LYS A 389 -3.76 -7.01 20.49
C LYS A 389 -2.55 -6.09 20.32
N PHE A 390 -2.78 -4.87 19.85
CA PHE A 390 -1.78 -3.80 19.91
C PHE A 390 -1.91 -3.07 21.25
N PHE A 391 -0.80 -2.87 21.95
CA PHE A 391 -0.83 -2.16 23.23
C PHE A 391 -1.11 -0.67 23.04
N SER A 392 -1.94 -0.13 23.92
CA SER A 392 -2.11 1.31 24.04
C SER A 392 -0.85 1.95 24.63
N THR A 393 -0.66 3.26 24.38
CA THR A 393 0.43 4.04 24.98
C THR A 393 0.45 3.92 26.51
N THR A 394 -0.72 3.88 27.15
CA THR A 394 -0.85 3.70 28.60
C THR A 394 -0.36 2.32 29.04
N GLU A 395 -0.74 1.25 28.35
CA GLU A 395 -0.25 -0.11 28.65
C GLU A 395 1.26 -0.23 28.46
N ILE A 396 1.81 0.37 27.39
CA ILE A 396 3.26 0.40 27.15
C ILE A 396 3.96 1.11 28.31
N ASN A 397 3.52 2.32 28.66
CA ASN A 397 4.12 3.10 29.76
C ASN A 397 4.04 2.38 31.11
N ASN A 398 2.94 1.67 31.38
CA ASN A 398 2.80 0.87 32.59
C ASN A 398 3.79 -0.30 32.61
N ASN A 399 3.96 -1.01 31.49
CA ASN A 399 4.98 -2.07 31.37
C ASN A 399 6.39 -1.52 31.58
N ILE A 400 6.71 -0.38 30.96
CA ILE A 400 8.02 0.26 31.10
C ILE A 400 8.31 0.61 32.56
N LYS A 401 7.35 1.20 33.27
CA LYS A 401 7.53 1.54 34.69
C LYS A 401 7.62 0.32 35.59
N LYS A 402 6.78 -0.68 35.35
CA LYS A 402 6.69 -1.88 36.20
C LYS A 402 7.95 -2.74 36.10
N GLU A 403 8.48 -2.92 34.89
CA GLU A 403 9.62 -3.80 34.61
C GLU A 403 10.93 -3.01 34.43
N GLU A 404 10.92 -1.71 34.75
CA GLU A 404 12.07 -0.79 34.64
C GLU A 404 12.79 -0.85 33.29
N LEU A 405 12.01 -0.86 32.21
CA LEU A 405 12.50 -1.10 30.84
C LEU A 405 13.33 0.05 30.27
N ASN A 406 13.42 1.19 30.97
CA ASN A 406 14.36 2.26 30.64
C ASN A 406 15.83 1.85 30.84
N VAL A 407 16.08 0.75 31.58
CA VAL A 407 17.39 0.12 31.70
C VAL A 407 17.57 -0.89 30.56
N THR A 408 18.69 -0.79 29.84
CA THR A 408 18.93 -1.55 28.60
C THR A 408 18.93 -3.06 28.86
N GLU A 409 19.55 -3.53 29.94
CA GLU A 409 19.58 -4.94 30.33
C GLU A 409 18.18 -5.50 30.61
N ASN A 410 17.34 -4.72 31.32
CA ASN A 410 15.96 -5.09 31.61
C ASN A 410 15.13 -5.20 30.34
N LEU A 411 15.29 -4.24 29.42
CA LEU A 411 14.63 -4.29 28.11
C LEU A 411 15.06 -5.50 27.28
N LEU A 412 16.36 -5.82 27.23
CA LEU A 412 16.86 -7.02 26.55
C LEU A 412 16.26 -8.29 27.14
N SER A 413 16.25 -8.42 28.47
CA SER A 413 15.66 -9.56 29.18
C SER A 413 14.15 -9.69 28.89
N PHE A 414 13.44 -8.56 28.91
CA PHE A 414 12.02 -8.49 28.59
C PHE A 414 11.73 -8.94 27.16
N ILE A 415 12.47 -8.41 26.18
CA ILE A 415 12.34 -8.79 24.76
C ILE A 415 12.61 -10.28 24.59
N ASN A 416 13.69 -10.79 25.17
CA ASN A 416 14.08 -12.20 25.09
C ASN A 416 12.98 -13.14 25.62
N SER A 417 12.28 -12.73 26.68
CA SER A 417 11.26 -13.54 27.34
C SER A 417 9.86 -13.43 26.71
N ASN A 418 9.62 -12.37 25.92
CA ASN A 418 8.29 -12.02 25.43
C ASN A 418 8.17 -11.89 23.90
N PHE A 419 9.25 -12.08 23.14
CA PHE A 419 9.29 -11.88 21.68
C PHE A 419 8.14 -12.59 20.95
N ASP A 420 8.00 -13.91 21.18
CA ASP A 420 6.98 -14.74 20.52
C ASP A 420 5.56 -14.48 21.05
N LYS A 421 5.43 -13.92 22.26
CA LYS A 421 4.13 -13.69 22.93
C LYS A 421 3.48 -12.38 22.51
N LEU A 422 4.28 -11.32 22.38
CA LEU A 422 3.79 -9.96 22.15
C LEU A 422 3.70 -9.61 20.66
N GLY A 423 4.47 -10.31 19.81
CA GLY A 423 4.59 -9.99 18.40
C GLY A 423 5.49 -8.78 18.16
N LEU A 424 6.08 -8.73 16.96
CA LEU A 424 7.15 -7.79 16.61
C LEU A 424 6.74 -6.31 16.79
N GLU A 425 5.50 -5.96 16.46
CA GLU A 425 5.03 -4.56 16.57
C GLU A 425 4.93 -4.05 18.00
N ASN A 426 4.54 -4.91 18.94
CA ASN A 426 4.50 -4.51 20.34
C ASN A 426 5.93 -4.45 20.90
N ILE A 427 6.82 -5.36 20.49
CA ILE A 427 8.24 -5.31 20.86
C ILE A 427 8.89 -4.02 20.37
N PHE A 428 8.66 -3.64 19.11
CA PHE A 428 9.17 -2.39 18.56
C PHE A 428 8.61 -1.17 19.29
N GLN A 429 7.31 -1.11 19.53
CA GLN A 429 6.73 0.01 20.28
C GLN A 429 7.25 0.10 21.72
N ILE A 430 7.36 -1.01 22.44
CA ILE A 430 7.89 -1.00 23.82
C ILE A 430 9.35 -0.55 23.82
N ALA A 431 10.19 -1.13 22.97
CA ALA A 431 11.59 -0.76 22.87
C ALA A 431 11.78 0.72 22.54
N GLU A 432 10.92 1.25 21.67
CA GLU A 432 10.97 2.64 21.26
C GLU A 432 10.54 3.61 22.38
N TYR A 433 9.48 3.28 23.11
CA TYR A 433 8.99 4.12 24.22
C TYR A 433 9.87 4.03 25.47
N ALA A 434 10.60 2.92 25.63
CA ALA A 434 11.54 2.72 26.72
C ALA A 434 12.79 3.61 26.59
N ASN A 435 13.14 4.05 25.38
CA ASN A 435 14.31 4.90 25.16
C ASN A 435 14.01 6.36 25.57
N SER A 436 14.46 6.75 26.78
CA SER A 436 14.29 8.10 27.35
C SER A 436 14.98 9.19 26.52
N SER A 437 16.12 8.88 25.88
CA SER A 437 16.92 9.81 25.08
C SER A 437 16.21 10.30 23.81
N ARG A 438 15.12 9.65 23.39
CA ARG A 438 14.38 10.05 22.17
C ARG A 438 13.54 11.31 22.32
N GLN A 439 12.96 11.57 23.50
CA GLN A 439 12.19 12.80 23.72
C GLN A 439 13.11 14.03 23.59
N GLU A 440 14.36 13.91 24.05
CA GLU A 440 15.40 14.95 23.94
C GLU A 440 15.92 15.13 22.50
N ASN A 441 15.89 14.07 21.69
CA ASN A 441 16.40 14.07 20.31
C ASN A 441 15.33 14.27 19.23
N SER A 442 14.05 14.41 19.60
CA SER A 442 12.93 14.58 18.66
C SER A 442 12.91 13.49 17.58
N ALA A 443 13.21 12.24 17.97
CA ALA A 443 13.14 11.07 17.11
C ALA A 443 11.83 10.33 17.38
N PHE A 444 11.05 10.07 16.32
CA PHE A 444 9.69 9.55 16.44
C PHE A 444 9.54 8.13 15.84
N PHE A 445 9.00 7.19 16.61
CA PHE A 445 7.70 6.57 16.30
C PHE A 445 7.32 6.15 14.87
N THR A 446 8.18 5.62 14.00
CA THR A 446 7.71 5.25 12.63
C THR A 446 6.93 3.94 12.64
N ARG A 447 5.59 4.05 12.66
CA ARG A 447 4.70 2.89 12.55
C ARG A 447 4.93 2.10 11.25
N LYS A 448 4.69 0.79 11.29
CA LYS A 448 4.84 -0.10 10.12
C LYS A 448 4.05 0.37 8.89
N ASP A 449 2.81 0.83 9.05
CA ASP A 449 1.98 1.30 7.92
C ASP A 449 2.60 2.50 7.19
N ILE A 450 3.27 3.39 7.93
CA ILE A 450 3.97 4.55 7.39
C ILE A 450 5.31 4.13 6.79
N ALA A 451 6.09 3.29 7.46
CA ALA A 451 7.35 2.77 6.90
C ALA A 451 7.09 1.99 5.59
N PHE A 452 6.00 1.21 5.52
CA PHE A 452 5.60 0.51 4.30
C PHE A 452 5.28 1.49 3.17
N SER A 453 4.65 2.62 3.48
CA SER A 453 4.33 3.64 2.49
C SER A 453 5.58 4.26 1.82
N VAL A 454 6.73 4.19 2.47
CA VAL A 454 8.04 4.59 1.92
C VAL A 454 8.66 3.41 1.17
N VAL A 455 8.75 2.24 1.81
CA VAL A 455 9.42 1.05 1.26
C VAL A 455 8.75 0.54 -0.02
N LYS A 456 7.43 0.66 -0.15
CA LYS A 456 6.69 0.21 -1.34
C LYS A 456 7.15 0.91 -2.61
N ASP A 457 7.54 2.18 -2.51
CA ASP A 457 7.91 3.03 -3.65
C ASP A 457 9.41 2.97 -3.99
N LEU A 458 10.23 2.41 -3.10
CA LEU A 458 11.64 2.16 -3.40
C LEU A 458 11.78 1.30 -4.69
N PRO A 459 12.82 1.53 -5.50
CA PRO A 459 12.99 0.83 -6.76
C PRO A 459 13.26 -0.66 -6.54
N GLU A 460 12.81 -1.49 -7.47
CA GLU A 460 13.07 -2.94 -7.46
C GLU A 460 14.55 -3.29 -7.75
N LEU A 461 15.35 -2.32 -8.23
CA LEU A 461 16.77 -2.48 -8.59
C LEU A 461 17.00 -3.71 -9.50
N LYS A 462 16.23 -3.77 -10.60
CA LYS A 462 16.28 -4.88 -11.56
C LYS A 462 17.70 -5.08 -12.09
N GLY A 463 18.15 -6.34 -12.17
CA GLY A 463 19.48 -6.71 -12.64
C GLY A 463 20.59 -6.64 -11.58
N LYS A 464 20.36 -5.98 -10.44
CA LYS A 464 21.29 -6.05 -9.30
C LYS A 464 20.95 -7.26 -8.43
N LYS A 465 21.95 -8.13 -8.25
CA LYS A 465 21.89 -9.31 -7.37
C LYS A 465 22.33 -8.99 -5.93
N LYS A 466 23.28 -8.06 -5.81
CA LYS A 466 23.85 -7.59 -4.55
C LYS A 466 23.51 -6.11 -4.42
N ILE A 467 22.99 -5.71 -3.26
CA ILE A 467 22.66 -4.31 -2.99
C ILE A 467 23.15 -3.89 -1.61
N ARG A 468 23.40 -2.59 -1.44
CA ARG A 468 23.76 -1.99 -0.16
C ARG A 468 22.78 -0.88 0.23
N ILE A 469 22.24 -0.96 1.43
CA ILE A 469 21.23 -0.05 1.96
C ILE A 469 21.79 0.64 3.20
N LEU A 470 21.64 1.95 3.28
CA LEU A 470 21.97 2.75 4.46
C LEU A 470 20.69 3.18 5.17
N GLU A 471 20.64 2.91 6.47
CA GLU A 471 19.69 3.51 7.40
C GLU A 471 20.52 4.44 8.32
N PRO A 472 20.41 5.77 8.18
CA PRO A 472 21.32 6.72 8.84
C PRO A 472 20.92 7.09 10.29
N SER A 473 19.77 6.63 10.78
CA SER A 473 19.23 6.95 12.12
C SER A 473 18.30 5.82 12.57
N VAL A 474 18.86 4.63 12.74
CA VAL A 474 18.10 3.37 12.69
C VAL A 474 17.20 3.15 13.89
N GLY A 475 17.56 3.68 15.06
CA GLY A 475 16.95 3.35 16.34
C GLY A 475 16.81 1.83 16.49
N ILE A 476 15.56 1.39 16.65
CA ILE A 476 15.19 -0.02 16.79
C ILE A 476 14.82 -0.73 15.48
N GLY A 477 15.05 -0.10 14.32
CA GLY A 477 15.03 -0.75 12.99
C GLY A 477 13.65 -0.97 12.37
N ASN A 478 12.70 -0.06 12.57
CA ASN A 478 11.31 -0.17 12.06
C ASN A 478 11.22 -0.42 10.54
N PHE A 479 12.17 0.08 9.75
CA PHE A 479 12.21 -0.13 8.29
C PHE A 479 12.75 -1.52 7.89
N ILE A 480 13.55 -2.17 8.74
CA ILE A 480 14.34 -3.34 8.38
C ILE A 480 13.49 -4.54 7.97
N PRO A 481 12.42 -4.94 8.71
CA PRO A 481 11.57 -6.06 8.28
C PRO A 481 10.92 -5.83 6.91
N LEU A 482 10.52 -4.60 6.62
CA LEU A 482 9.89 -4.23 5.35
C LEU A 482 10.90 -4.23 4.19
N LEU A 483 12.12 -3.75 4.43
CA LEU A 483 13.21 -3.79 3.44
C LEU A 483 13.63 -5.22 3.13
N ILE A 484 13.65 -6.12 4.13
CA ILE A 484 13.86 -7.56 3.95
C ILE A 484 12.76 -8.16 3.05
N GLY A 485 11.49 -7.80 3.30
CA GLY A 485 10.37 -8.23 2.46
C GLY A 485 10.41 -7.68 1.03
N LYS A 486 10.84 -6.43 0.86
CA LYS A 486 11.00 -5.77 -0.44
C LYS A 486 12.10 -6.44 -1.27
N TYR A 487 13.30 -6.58 -0.71
CA TYR A 487 14.51 -7.07 -1.38
C TYR A 487 14.84 -8.54 -1.11
N GLY A 488 13.83 -9.31 -0.70
CA GLY A 488 13.96 -10.75 -0.46
C GLY A 488 14.24 -11.58 -1.72
N ASP A 489 14.16 -10.99 -2.91
CA ASP A 489 14.55 -11.59 -4.20
C ASP A 489 16.05 -11.50 -4.49
N LYS A 490 16.80 -10.66 -3.77
CA LYS A 490 18.24 -10.46 -3.98
C LYS A 490 19.06 -11.63 -3.44
N ASP A 491 20.21 -11.85 -4.07
CA ASP A 491 21.20 -12.85 -3.66
C ASP A 491 21.91 -12.42 -2.38
N GLU A 492 22.15 -11.10 -2.24
CA GLU A 492 22.79 -10.51 -1.06
C GLU A 492 22.27 -9.07 -0.83
N VAL A 493 21.97 -8.75 0.43
CA VAL A 493 21.58 -7.40 0.86
C VAL A 493 22.42 -7.03 2.07
N ILE A 494 23.19 -5.96 1.95
CA ILE A 494 24.04 -5.43 3.02
C ILE A 494 23.38 -4.19 3.58
N PHE A 495 23.09 -4.19 4.87
CA PHE A 495 22.57 -3.06 5.62
C PHE A 495 23.71 -2.41 6.40
N ASP A 496 23.93 -1.12 6.19
CA ASP A 496 24.70 -0.29 7.11
C ASP A 496 23.70 0.49 7.95
N LEU A 497 23.71 0.22 9.26
CA LEU A 497 22.75 0.73 10.23
C LEU A 497 23.49 1.68 11.16
N VAL A 498 23.13 2.96 11.13
CA VAL A 498 23.81 4.01 11.88
C VAL A 498 22.88 4.53 12.96
N ASP A 499 23.40 4.61 14.18
CA ASP A 499 22.77 5.39 15.25
C ASP A 499 23.85 6.00 16.13
N ILE A 500 23.55 7.15 16.73
CA ILE A 500 24.43 7.80 17.71
C ILE A 500 24.26 7.15 19.10
N ASP A 501 23.12 6.50 19.35
CA ASP A 501 22.83 5.78 20.58
C ASP A 501 23.23 4.30 20.46
N GLY A 502 24.33 3.95 21.11
CA GLY A 502 24.82 2.57 21.18
C GLY A 502 23.82 1.59 21.79
N ASN A 503 22.98 2.03 22.73
CA ASN A 503 21.98 1.15 23.37
C ASN A 503 20.91 0.74 22.36
N SER A 504 20.43 1.68 21.55
CA SER A 504 19.49 1.39 20.45
C SER A 504 20.02 0.32 19.50
N LEU A 505 21.31 0.38 19.14
CA LEU A 505 21.94 -0.63 18.28
C LEU A 505 22.04 -2.01 18.95
N VAL A 506 22.32 -2.05 20.25
CA VAL A 506 22.33 -3.30 21.02
C VAL A 506 20.93 -3.94 21.05
N ILE A 507 19.88 -3.15 21.30
CA ILE A 507 18.49 -3.62 21.26
C ILE A 507 18.12 -4.13 19.86
N LEU A 508 18.42 -3.36 18.82
CA LEU A 508 18.16 -3.74 17.43
C LEU A 508 18.86 -5.05 17.08
N LYS A 509 20.14 -5.20 17.45
CA LYS A 509 20.89 -6.43 17.20
C LYS A 509 20.20 -7.64 17.83
N ASN A 510 19.75 -7.54 19.08
CA ASN A 510 18.99 -8.61 19.74
C ASN A 510 17.71 -8.94 18.96
N ILE A 511 16.92 -7.93 18.57
CA ILE A 511 15.69 -8.16 17.80
C ILE A 511 15.98 -8.87 16.46
N LEU A 512 17.01 -8.45 15.72
CA LEU A 512 17.38 -9.08 14.45
C LEU A 512 17.83 -10.53 14.62
N GLU A 513 18.54 -10.86 15.70
CA GLU A 513 18.92 -12.24 16.03
C GLU A 513 17.68 -13.14 16.27
N LYS A 514 16.63 -12.59 16.91
CA LYS A 514 15.36 -13.32 17.14
C LYS A 514 14.55 -13.57 15.88
N LEU A 515 14.69 -12.72 14.85
CA LEU A 515 13.98 -12.88 13.57
C LEU A 515 14.50 -14.06 12.73
N LYS A 516 15.62 -14.71 13.10
CA LYS A 516 16.19 -15.89 12.41
C LYS A 516 16.32 -15.69 10.89
N LEU A 517 16.88 -14.55 10.50
CA LEU A 517 16.94 -14.13 9.11
C LEU A 517 17.94 -14.99 8.28
N PRO A 518 17.68 -15.19 6.98
CA PRO A 518 18.63 -15.86 6.09
C PRO A 518 20.01 -15.17 6.02
N LYS A 519 21.09 -15.95 5.91
CA LYS A 519 22.50 -15.46 5.87
C LYS A 519 22.82 -14.44 4.76
N LYS A 520 21.95 -14.31 3.76
CA LYS A 520 22.11 -13.33 2.67
C LYS A 520 21.86 -11.88 3.12
N PHE A 521 21.19 -11.69 4.25
CA PHE A 521 21.02 -10.38 4.86
C PHE A 521 22.18 -10.15 5.82
N LYS A 522 23.02 -9.15 5.52
CA LYS A 522 24.19 -8.79 6.31
C LYS A 522 23.95 -7.44 6.98
N PHE A 523 24.36 -7.31 8.23
CA PHE A 523 24.13 -6.10 9.03
C PHE A 523 25.45 -5.59 9.58
N ASN A 524 25.79 -4.35 9.24
CA ASN A 524 26.90 -3.60 9.79
C ASN A 524 26.33 -2.53 10.72
N PHE A 525 26.60 -2.65 12.02
CA PHE A 525 26.16 -1.69 13.03
C PHE A 525 27.25 -0.64 13.22
N ILE A 526 26.89 0.64 13.05
CA ILE A 526 27.81 1.76 13.11
C ILE A 526 27.31 2.70 14.21
N ASN A 527 27.94 2.62 15.39
CA ASN A 527 27.71 3.57 16.47
C ASN A 527 28.50 4.85 16.18
N ALA A 528 27.86 5.83 15.54
CA ALA A 528 28.48 7.10 15.17
C ALA A 528 27.42 8.16 14.88
N ASP A 529 27.83 9.42 14.95
CA ASP A 529 27.05 10.52 14.39
C ASP A 529 27.09 10.46 12.86
N PHE A 530 25.93 10.21 12.25
CA PHE A 530 25.78 10.13 10.80
C PHE A 530 26.34 11.36 10.08
N LEU A 531 26.19 12.57 10.62
CA LEU A 531 26.59 13.81 9.94
C LEU A 531 28.11 13.97 9.87
N THR A 532 28.85 13.43 10.84
CA THR A 532 30.33 13.52 10.90
C THR A 532 31.03 12.25 10.46
N TYR A 533 30.36 11.09 10.48
CA TYR A 533 30.95 9.81 10.07
C TYR A 533 31.36 9.79 8.60
N ASN A 534 32.58 9.32 8.31
CA ASN A 534 33.11 9.28 6.95
C ASN A 534 32.82 7.93 6.27
N PHE A 535 31.95 7.95 5.25
CA PHE A 535 31.58 6.76 4.49
C PHE A 535 32.51 6.57 3.28
N LYS A 536 33.07 5.37 3.16
CA LYS A 536 33.96 4.99 2.04
C LYS A 536 33.24 4.39 0.83
N VAL A 537 31.93 4.24 0.92
CA VAL A 537 31.11 3.54 -0.09
C VAL A 537 29.88 4.37 -0.44
N LYS A 538 29.37 4.16 -1.65
CA LYS A 538 28.05 4.63 -2.06
C LYS A 538 27.01 3.55 -1.81
N TYR A 539 25.75 3.96 -1.71
CA TYR A 539 24.62 3.11 -1.39
C TYR A 539 23.64 3.05 -2.54
N ASP A 540 22.99 1.90 -2.72
CA ASP A 540 21.89 1.78 -3.67
C ASP A 540 20.66 2.53 -3.17
N VAL A 541 20.41 2.43 -1.86
CA VAL A 541 19.28 3.06 -1.19
C VAL A 541 19.74 3.66 0.13
N VAL A 542 19.34 4.91 0.39
CA VAL A 542 19.41 5.55 1.72
C VAL A 542 17.97 5.84 2.14
N VAL A 543 17.52 5.27 3.24
CA VAL A 543 16.12 5.35 3.68
C VAL A 543 16.02 5.45 5.19
N GLY A 544 15.01 6.13 5.70
CA GLY A 544 14.77 6.19 7.15
C GLY A 544 13.91 7.38 7.59
N ASN A 545 13.97 7.65 8.89
CA ASN A 545 13.31 8.79 9.53
C ASN A 545 14.36 9.63 10.30
N PRO A 546 14.98 10.64 9.67
CA PRO A 546 15.99 11.48 10.33
C PRO A 546 15.40 12.26 11.53
N PRO A 547 16.22 12.68 12.50
CA PRO A 547 15.76 13.43 13.67
C PRO A 547 15.25 14.83 13.30
N TYR A 548 14.16 15.28 13.93
CA TYR A 548 13.52 16.58 13.63
C TYR A 548 14.01 17.73 14.51
N LYS A 549 15.00 17.48 15.37
CA LYS A 549 15.52 18.46 16.32
C LYS A 549 16.14 19.67 15.60
N LYS A 550 15.88 20.86 16.15
CA LYS A 550 16.56 22.11 15.78
C LYS A 550 17.67 22.40 16.80
N LEU A 551 18.90 22.55 16.35
CA LEU A 551 20.03 22.87 17.21
C LEU A 551 20.10 24.39 17.48
N THR A 552 19.85 24.80 18.72
CA THR A 552 19.92 26.22 19.13
C THR A 552 21.05 26.51 20.12
N ASN A 553 21.42 25.54 20.96
CA ASN A 553 22.25 25.81 22.15
C ASN A 553 23.68 25.25 22.07
N ASN A 554 24.05 24.54 21.01
CA ASN A 554 25.40 23.98 20.82
C ASN A 554 26.03 24.58 19.55
N GLN A 555 26.73 25.70 19.71
CA GLN A 555 27.31 26.44 18.58
C GLN A 555 28.47 25.70 17.92
N GLU A 556 29.30 24.99 18.67
CA GLU A 556 30.43 24.22 18.12
C GLU A 556 29.94 23.11 17.19
N LEU A 557 28.98 22.30 17.66
CA LEU A 557 28.40 21.23 16.86
C LEU A 557 27.63 21.77 15.64
N LEU A 558 26.94 22.90 15.81
CA LEU A 558 26.26 23.56 14.70
C LEU A 558 27.25 24.05 13.64
N SER A 559 28.36 24.66 14.05
CA SER A 559 29.44 25.06 13.13
C SER A 559 30.03 23.86 12.40
N LEU A 560 30.23 22.75 13.10
CA LEU A 560 30.70 21.50 12.49
C LEU A 560 29.72 20.96 11.43
N TYR A 561 28.41 20.93 11.74
CA TYR A 561 27.39 20.51 10.78
C TYR A 561 27.23 21.49 9.63
N LYS A 562 27.49 22.78 9.85
CA LYS A 562 27.41 23.81 8.81
C LYS A 562 28.66 23.91 7.93
N PHE A 563 29.78 23.32 8.33
CA PHE A 563 31.09 23.53 7.69
C PHE A 563 31.10 23.22 6.18
N ASN A 564 30.34 22.22 5.72
CA ASN A 564 30.31 21.78 4.32
C ASN A 564 28.88 21.55 3.77
N VAL A 565 27.87 22.19 4.34
CA VAL A 565 26.48 22.11 3.85
C VAL A 565 26.11 23.36 3.06
N ARG A 566 25.23 23.20 2.09
CA ARG A 566 24.76 24.31 1.25
C ARG A 566 23.70 25.14 1.96
N ASN A 567 22.77 24.51 2.71
CA ASN A 567 21.82 25.27 3.52
C ASN A 567 22.41 25.57 4.90
N SER A 568 23.15 26.68 5.02
CA SER A 568 23.64 27.19 6.30
C SER A 568 22.63 28.08 7.04
N GLU A 569 21.47 28.37 6.46
CA GLU A 569 20.39 29.15 7.08
C GLU A 569 19.57 28.34 8.08
N THR A 570 19.51 27.01 7.89
CA THR A 570 18.79 26.12 8.80
C THR A 570 19.64 25.65 9.97
N ASN A 571 18.98 25.33 11.08
CA ASN A 571 19.57 24.57 12.18
C ASN A 571 18.87 23.22 12.41
N ASN A 572 18.00 22.79 11.48
CA ASN A 572 17.26 21.54 11.60
C ASN A 572 18.09 20.36 11.10
N LEU A 573 18.24 19.33 11.94
CA LEU A 573 19.07 18.16 11.63
C LEU A 573 18.63 17.45 10.35
N PHE A 574 17.32 17.24 10.16
CA PHE A 574 16.83 16.52 8.98
C PHE A 574 17.28 17.16 7.64
N SER A 575 17.50 18.48 7.60
CA SER A 575 18.02 19.14 6.38
C SER A 575 19.46 18.73 6.09
N PHE A 576 20.32 18.70 7.11
CA PHE A 576 21.70 18.22 6.97
C PHE A 576 21.74 16.73 6.59
N PHE A 577 20.82 15.94 7.13
CA PHE A 577 20.68 14.53 6.77
C PHE A 577 20.34 14.35 5.29
N ILE A 578 19.42 15.16 4.73
CA ILE A 578 19.06 15.13 3.31
C ILE A 578 20.30 15.40 2.45
N GLU A 579 21.04 16.47 2.72
CA GLU A 579 22.21 16.83 1.92
C GLU A 579 23.27 15.73 1.91
N LYS A 580 23.61 15.19 3.08
CA LYS A 580 24.58 14.08 3.18
C LYS A 580 24.06 12.81 2.52
N ALA A 581 22.78 12.48 2.65
CA ALA A 581 22.20 11.30 2.03
C ALA A 581 22.22 11.38 0.50
N ILE A 582 21.98 12.55 -0.09
CA ILE A 582 22.09 12.79 -1.54
C ILE A 582 23.52 12.52 -2.03
N LEU A 583 24.54 12.86 -1.23
CA LEU A 583 25.91 12.55 -1.58
C LEU A 583 26.18 11.04 -1.53
N LEU A 584 25.51 10.27 -0.65
CA LEU A 584 25.85 8.88 -0.38
C LEU A 584 25.03 7.86 -1.20
N GLY A 585 23.76 8.14 -1.45
CA GLY A 585 22.80 7.17 -1.96
C GLY A 585 22.34 7.44 -3.38
N LYS A 586 22.22 6.40 -4.20
CA LYS A 586 21.60 6.49 -5.53
C LYS A 586 20.11 6.84 -5.43
N PHE A 587 19.39 6.20 -4.52
CA PHE A 587 18.00 6.52 -4.21
C PHE A 587 17.90 6.96 -2.76
N VAL A 588 17.27 8.10 -2.50
CA VAL A 588 17.12 8.65 -1.15
C VAL A 588 15.64 8.82 -0.85
N SER A 589 15.21 8.32 0.30
CA SER A 589 13.83 8.46 0.75
C SER A 589 13.73 8.65 2.26
N PHE A 590 13.26 9.82 2.69
CA PHE A 590 13.08 10.14 4.10
C PHE A 590 11.66 10.55 4.42
N ILE A 591 11.26 10.28 5.67
CA ILE A 591 10.12 10.93 6.31
C ILE A 591 10.65 12.18 7.02
N VAL A 592 10.06 13.34 6.75
CA VAL A 592 10.54 14.63 7.22
C VAL A 592 9.38 15.55 7.57
N PRO A 593 9.60 16.61 8.37
CA PRO A 593 8.59 17.62 8.63
C PRO A 593 8.11 18.28 7.33
N LYS A 594 6.79 18.48 7.20
CA LYS A 594 6.14 19.12 6.06
C LYS A 594 6.66 20.54 5.82
N SER A 595 7.20 21.20 6.86
CA SER A 595 7.84 22.51 6.74
C SER A 595 8.89 22.58 5.63
N LEU A 596 9.52 21.46 5.25
CA LEU A 596 10.43 21.37 4.11
C LEU A 596 9.84 22.01 2.83
N ILE A 597 8.54 21.81 2.56
CA ILE A 597 7.92 22.22 1.30
C ILE A 597 7.30 23.63 1.32
N ASN A 598 7.29 24.32 2.47
CA ASN A 598 6.62 25.63 2.59
C ASN A 598 7.36 26.68 3.43
N SER A 599 8.22 26.29 4.36
CA SER A 599 8.92 27.24 5.23
C SER A 599 10.09 27.93 4.51
N PRO A 600 10.33 29.23 4.77
CA PRO A 600 11.49 29.96 4.24
C PRO A 600 12.83 29.30 4.58
N GLU A 601 12.94 28.72 5.79
CA GLU A 601 14.18 28.08 6.31
C GLU A 601 14.71 26.95 5.41
N PHE A 602 13.86 26.41 4.52
CA PHE A 602 14.22 25.29 3.64
C PHE A 602 14.22 25.67 2.15
N ASN A 603 14.25 26.96 1.80
CA ASN A 603 14.36 27.42 0.41
C ASN A 603 15.58 26.78 -0.29
N ILE A 604 16.77 26.87 0.34
CA ILE A 604 18.00 26.28 -0.21
C ILE A 604 17.89 24.75 -0.29
N THR A 605 17.34 24.09 0.73
CA THR A 605 17.13 22.63 0.71
C THR A 605 16.24 22.20 -0.45
N ARG A 606 15.20 22.98 -0.80
CA ARG A 606 14.34 22.70 -1.96
C ARG A 606 15.09 22.85 -3.28
N GLU A 607 15.97 23.83 -3.44
CA GLU A 607 16.81 23.94 -4.64
C GLU A 607 17.74 22.72 -4.79
N ILE A 608 18.35 22.26 -3.70
CA ILE A 608 19.16 21.02 -3.70
C ILE A 608 18.33 19.81 -4.16
N LEU A 609 17.09 19.69 -3.69
CA LEU A 609 16.19 18.62 -4.10
C LEU A 609 15.76 18.73 -5.58
N LYS A 610 15.56 19.95 -6.09
CA LYS A 610 15.21 20.25 -7.50
C LYS A 610 16.36 19.92 -8.46
N GLU A 611 17.60 19.98 -7.99
CA GLU A 611 18.78 19.51 -8.72
C GLU A 611 18.82 17.99 -8.87
N GLN A 612 18.08 17.22 -8.08
CA GLN A 612 17.94 15.77 -8.22
C GLN A 612 16.72 15.38 -9.04
N ASP A 613 16.52 14.09 -9.29
CA ASP A 613 15.29 13.58 -9.89
C ASP A 613 14.27 13.20 -8.81
N LEU A 614 13.42 14.17 -8.42
CA LEU A 614 12.40 13.96 -7.40
C LEU A 614 11.21 13.16 -7.96
N LEU A 615 11.07 11.89 -7.57
CA LEU A 615 10.10 10.96 -8.16
C LEU A 615 8.73 11.01 -7.46
N LYS A 616 8.71 11.28 -6.16
CA LYS A 616 7.49 11.23 -5.35
C LYS A 616 7.53 12.12 -4.13
N ILE A 617 6.37 12.68 -3.76
CA ILE A 617 6.07 13.20 -2.41
C ILE A 617 4.82 12.50 -1.87
N CYS A 618 4.85 12.07 -0.62
CA CYS A 618 3.69 11.56 0.11
C CYS A 618 3.40 12.46 1.31
N ASP A 619 2.22 13.08 1.37
CA ASP A 619 1.79 13.91 2.49
C ASP A 619 0.93 13.13 3.48
N TYR A 620 1.44 12.99 4.70
CA TYR A 620 0.73 12.33 5.79
C TYR A 620 -0.09 13.29 6.64
N GLY A 621 0.14 14.62 6.52
CA GLY A 621 -0.32 15.59 7.50
C GLY A 621 0.08 15.17 8.92
N GLU A 622 -0.87 15.23 9.85
CA GLU A 622 -0.71 14.76 11.24
C GLU A 622 -0.89 13.24 11.40
N LYS A 623 -1.26 12.51 10.34
CA LYS A 623 -1.54 11.05 10.43
C LYS A 623 -0.25 10.21 10.51
N GLY A 624 0.91 10.79 10.20
CA GLY A 624 2.21 10.11 10.20
C GLY A 624 2.65 9.61 11.58
N PHE A 625 2.50 10.44 12.62
CA PHE A 625 2.97 10.13 13.98
C PHE A 625 1.87 10.39 15.01
N LYS A 626 1.47 9.36 15.76
CA LYS A 626 0.40 9.48 16.76
C LYS A 626 0.90 10.24 17.99
N GLY A 627 0.10 11.17 18.50
CA GLY A 627 0.41 11.92 19.72
C GLY A 627 1.40 13.07 19.54
N VAL A 628 1.90 13.28 18.32
CA VAL A 628 2.87 14.32 17.98
C VAL A 628 2.18 15.34 17.08
N LYS A 629 2.17 16.61 17.50
CA LYS A 629 1.56 17.71 16.73
C LYS A 629 2.49 18.22 15.61
N ILE A 630 2.98 17.31 14.77
CA ILE A 630 3.88 17.62 13.66
C ILE A 630 3.28 17.06 12.37
N GLU A 631 3.26 17.90 11.34
CA GLU A 631 2.89 17.50 9.99
C GLU A 631 4.10 16.93 9.27
N THR A 632 3.93 15.81 8.58
CA THR A 632 5.06 15.10 7.96
C THR A 632 4.74 14.71 6.53
N ILE A 633 5.80 14.66 5.73
CA ILE A 633 5.79 14.13 4.38
C ILE A 633 6.89 13.08 4.26
N SER A 634 6.83 12.25 3.23
CA SER A 634 8.02 11.57 2.72
C SER A 634 8.27 11.96 1.28
N PHE A 635 9.51 11.80 0.84
CA PHE A 635 9.88 11.96 -0.56
C PHE A 635 10.70 10.77 -1.04
N LEU A 636 10.75 10.57 -2.35
CA LEU A 636 11.69 9.67 -3.02
C LEU A 636 12.37 10.43 -4.15
N LEU A 637 13.70 10.37 -4.20
CA LEU A 637 14.49 10.90 -5.31
C LEU A 637 15.52 9.90 -5.81
N GLU A 638 15.91 10.04 -7.08
CA GLU A 638 17.11 9.45 -7.66
C GLU A 638 18.19 10.53 -7.82
N THR A 639 19.36 10.26 -7.27
CA THR A 639 20.52 11.15 -7.40
C THR A 639 21.26 10.87 -8.70
N SER A 640 21.76 11.93 -9.35
CA SER A 640 22.58 11.79 -10.57
C SER A 640 21.89 10.98 -11.68
N ALA A 641 20.56 11.09 -11.79
CA ALA A 641 19.82 10.50 -12.91
C ALA A 641 20.31 11.10 -14.24
N LYS A 642 20.50 10.24 -15.26
CA LYS A 642 20.94 10.69 -16.60
C LYS A 642 19.93 11.63 -17.25
N GLU A 643 18.65 11.37 -17.03
CA GLU A 643 17.52 12.16 -17.48
C GLU A 643 16.53 12.25 -16.32
N LYS A 644 16.02 13.45 -16.04
CA LYS A 644 15.07 13.67 -14.95
C LYS A 644 13.64 13.44 -15.43
N SER A 645 12.80 12.82 -14.61
CA SER A 645 11.38 12.73 -14.93
C SER A 645 10.75 14.12 -15.02
N LYS A 646 9.87 14.34 -16.00
CA LYS A 646 9.06 15.57 -16.10
C LYS A 646 7.98 15.62 -15.01
N ASN A 647 7.48 14.44 -14.65
CA ASN A 647 6.38 14.28 -13.71
C ASN A 647 6.87 13.82 -12.33
N ILE A 648 6.04 14.12 -11.34
CA ILE A 648 6.19 13.66 -9.96
C ILE A 648 4.85 13.08 -9.50
N LEU A 649 4.92 12.02 -8.71
CA LEU A 649 3.75 11.43 -8.07
C LEU A 649 3.49 12.09 -6.71
N ILE A 650 2.26 12.55 -6.50
CA ILE A 650 1.80 13.09 -5.21
C ILE A 650 0.79 12.11 -4.61
N GLU A 651 1.11 11.59 -3.42
CA GLU A 651 0.18 10.79 -2.61
C GLU A 651 -0.24 11.59 -1.38
N SER A 652 -1.53 11.67 -1.11
CA SER A 652 -2.05 12.45 0.02
C SER A 652 -2.95 11.59 0.90
N TYR A 653 -2.59 11.48 2.18
CA TYR A 653 -3.44 10.90 3.22
C TYR A 653 -4.47 11.91 3.74
N ILE A 654 -4.36 13.18 3.36
CA ILE A 654 -5.27 14.25 3.78
C ILE A 654 -6.53 14.22 2.93
N ILE A 655 -6.38 14.20 1.60
CA ILE A 655 -7.49 14.17 0.64
C ILE A 655 -7.71 12.78 0.03
N GLU A 656 -6.94 11.78 0.47
CA GLU A 656 -7.07 10.36 0.10
C GLU A 656 -6.96 10.12 -1.42
N LYS A 657 -5.99 10.79 -2.06
CA LYS A 657 -5.74 10.72 -3.51
C LYS A 657 -4.29 10.41 -3.83
N ILE A 658 -4.09 9.86 -5.04
CA ILE A 658 -2.79 9.80 -5.71
C ILE A 658 -2.96 10.43 -7.09
N GLU A 659 -2.09 11.38 -7.41
CA GLU A 659 -2.11 12.09 -8.68
C GLU A 659 -0.69 12.23 -9.23
N GLU A 660 -0.56 12.17 -10.55
CA GLU A 660 0.67 12.51 -11.25
C GLU A 660 0.54 13.93 -11.80
N LYS A 661 1.57 14.76 -11.56
CA LYS A 661 1.61 16.17 -11.99
C LYS A 661 3.00 16.50 -12.52
N THR A 662 3.10 17.53 -13.35
CA THR A 662 4.40 18.00 -13.83
C THR A 662 5.14 18.75 -12.72
N LYS A 663 6.46 18.55 -12.64
CA LYS A 663 7.30 19.25 -11.65
C LYS A 663 7.32 20.75 -11.89
N GLU A 664 7.34 21.18 -13.15
CA GLU A 664 7.27 22.59 -13.54
C GLU A 664 6.02 23.27 -13.00
N TYR A 665 4.88 22.58 -13.02
CA TYR A 665 3.63 23.10 -12.50
C TYR A 665 3.63 23.23 -10.97
N LEU A 666 4.08 22.20 -10.25
CA LEU A 666 4.06 22.21 -8.77
C LEU A 666 5.19 23.04 -8.15
N PHE A 667 6.35 23.13 -8.82
CA PHE A 667 7.56 23.82 -8.34
C PHE A 667 7.84 25.13 -9.09
N SER A 668 6.78 25.72 -9.65
CA SER A 668 6.85 26.98 -10.36
C SER A 668 7.37 28.11 -9.47
N ASN A 669 8.31 28.89 -9.99
CA ASN A 669 8.84 30.08 -9.32
C ASN A 669 7.82 31.24 -9.26
N ARG A 670 6.61 31.06 -9.83
CA ARG A 670 5.49 32.00 -9.68
C ARG A 670 5.03 32.13 -8.22
N PHE A 671 5.28 31.10 -7.40
CA PHE A 671 4.84 31.03 -6.01
C PHE A 671 6.03 30.86 -5.06
N PRO A 672 5.91 31.27 -3.77
CA PRO A 672 7.04 31.33 -2.84
C PRO A 672 7.57 29.94 -2.42
N TYR A 673 6.81 28.87 -2.67
CA TYR A 673 7.18 27.51 -2.33
C TYR A 673 6.39 26.48 -3.14
N TRP A 674 6.72 25.20 -2.98
CA TRP A 674 6.10 24.11 -3.73
C TRP A 674 4.62 23.92 -3.35
N LEU A 675 3.74 23.91 -4.34
CA LEU A 675 2.29 23.75 -4.13
C LEU A 675 1.85 22.37 -4.61
N ILE A 676 1.98 21.35 -3.75
CA ILE A 676 1.71 19.95 -4.11
C ILE A 676 0.22 19.65 -4.33
N TYR A 677 -0.67 20.56 -3.94
CA TYR A 677 -2.13 20.48 -4.16
C TYR A 677 -2.65 21.44 -5.24
N ARG A 678 -1.75 22.13 -5.97
CA ARG A 678 -2.11 23.08 -7.02
C ARG A 678 -3.03 22.43 -8.06
N ASN A 679 -4.09 23.12 -8.44
CA ASN A 679 -5.08 22.67 -9.40
C ASN A 679 -5.66 23.85 -10.19
N GLU A 680 -6.51 23.55 -11.17
CA GLU A 680 -7.12 24.54 -12.06
C GLU A 680 -7.89 25.62 -11.30
N THR A 681 -8.70 25.25 -10.31
CA THR A 681 -9.42 26.23 -9.47
C THR A 681 -8.48 27.19 -8.74
N PHE A 682 -7.34 26.70 -8.26
CA PHE A 682 -6.32 27.56 -7.65
C PHE A 682 -5.69 28.52 -8.68
N ASP A 683 -5.49 28.08 -9.92
CA ASP A 683 -4.93 28.91 -10.99
C ASP A 683 -5.91 30.00 -11.43
N GLU A 684 -7.19 29.66 -11.63
CA GLU A 684 -8.24 30.61 -11.98
C GLU A 684 -8.34 31.77 -10.98
N ILE A 685 -8.22 31.46 -9.68
CA ILE A 685 -8.21 32.47 -8.62
C ILE A 685 -6.89 33.24 -8.62
N SER A 686 -5.76 32.54 -8.77
CA SER A 686 -4.44 33.16 -8.85
C SER A 686 -4.31 34.17 -9.99
N ASP A 687 -4.97 33.92 -11.11
CA ASP A 687 -4.92 34.77 -12.30
C ASP A 687 -5.73 36.06 -12.12
N LYS A 688 -6.72 36.07 -11.22
CA LYS A 688 -7.51 37.26 -10.85
C LYS A 688 -6.84 38.13 -9.79
N MET A 689 -5.74 37.68 -9.19
CA MET A 689 -5.11 38.37 -8.06
C MET A 689 -3.73 38.95 -8.39
N LYS A 690 -3.41 40.09 -7.79
CA LYS A 690 -2.05 40.64 -7.71
C LYS A 690 -1.46 40.29 -6.34
N PHE A 691 -0.56 39.32 -6.32
CA PHE A 691 0.12 38.82 -5.12
C PHE A 691 1.36 39.63 -4.75
N ASP A 692 1.97 39.24 -3.63
CA ASP A 692 3.21 39.79 -3.09
C ASP A 692 3.18 41.29 -2.75
N ILE A 693 2.05 41.76 -2.21
CA ILE A 693 1.86 43.19 -1.90
C ILE A 693 2.12 43.53 -0.43
N PHE A 694 2.29 42.53 0.45
CA PHE A 694 2.43 42.74 1.89
C PHE A 694 3.71 42.14 2.47
N ASN A 695 4.17 42.74 3.57
CA ASN A 695 5.04 42.13 4.58
C ASN A 695 4.18 41.74 5.79
N SER A 696 4.56 40.66 6.48
CA SER A 696 3.88 40.21 7.70
C SER A 696 4.67 40.56 8.96
N PHE A 697 3.95 40.95 10.01
CA PHE A 697 4.48 41.09 11.35
C PHE A 697 3.52 40.42 12.35
N ARG A 698 4.09 39.83 13.40
CA ARG A 698 3.34 39.26 14.52
C ARG A 698 4.14 39.43 15.78
N ASP A 699 3.55 40.02 16.80
CA ASP A 699 4.18 40.16 18.11
C ASP A 699 3.84 38.97 19.00
N ARG A 700 4.86 38.31 19.56
CA ARG A 700 4.68 37.19 20.50
C ARG A 700 4.97 37.59 21.95
N GLN A 701 5.36 38.85 22.20
CA GLN A 701 5.69 39.36 23.53
C GLN A 701 4.43 39.55 24.38
N ILE A 702 3.26 39.76 23.76
CA ILE A 702 2.01 39.95 24.47
C ILE A 702 1.47 38.61 24.99
N THR A 703 1.41 38.50 26.32
CA THR A 703 0.89 37.34 27.04
C THR A 703 -0.18 37.77 28.04
N LYS A 704 -0.93 36.80 28.59
CA LYS A 704 -1.95 37.07 29.63
C LYS A 704 -1.39 37.81 30.86
N GLN A 705 -0.09 37.68 31.15
CA GLN A 705 0.53 38.28 32.33
C GLN A 705 0.62 39.80 32.24
N ILE A 706 0.71 40.36 31.02
CA ILE A 706 0.87 41.80 30.82
C ILE A 706 -0.42 42.49 30.37
N THR A 707 -1.50 41.74 30.15
CA THR A 707 -2.83 42.25 29.76
C THR A 707 -3.78 42.37 30.95
N LYS A 708 -4.72 43.33 30.89
CA LYS A 708 -5.73 43.63 31.92
C LYS A 708 -7.15 43.63 31.34
N ASP A 709 -8.17 43.64 32.19
CA ASP A 709 -9.59 43.72 31.78
C ASP A 709 -10.00 45.14 31.32
N SER A 710 -9.26 46.16 31.74
CA SER A 710 -9.39 47.55 31.29
C SER A 710 -8.00 48.21 31.22
N GLY A 711 -7.86 49.24 30.40
CA GLY A 711 -6.58 49.94 30.22
C GLY A 711 -6.58 50.86 29.01
N LYS A 712 -5.43 51.51 28.78
CA LYS A 712 -5.28 52.58 27.78
C LYS A 712 -5.39 52.10 26.33
N TYR A 713 -4.79 50.96 25.99
CA TYR A 713 -4.77 50.43 24.63
C TYR A 713 -5.46 49.08 24.58
N ARG A 714 -6.42 48.92 23.66
CA ARG A 714 -7.12 47.64 23.46
C ARG A 714 -6.24 46.67 22.69
N VAL A 715 -6.13 45.43 23.18
CA VAL A 715 -5.39 44.35 22.55
C VAL A 715 -6.36 43.45 21.78
N LEU A 716 -6.28 43.52 20.46
CA LEU A 716 -7.10 42.72 19.54
C LEU A 716 -6.47 41.34 19.32
N LYS A 717 -7.32 40.32 19.43
CA LYS A 717 -6.97 38.91 19.24
C LYS A 717 -7.78 38.31 18.09
N SER A 718 -7.49 37.06 17.72
CA SER A 718 -8.03 36.40 16.53
C SER A 718 -9.56 36.41 16.43
N ARG A 719 -10.28 36.33 17.56
CA ARG A 719 -11.76 36.37 17.56
C ARG A 719 -12.32 37.77 17.37
N ASN A 720 -11.56 38.82 17.70
CA ASN A 720 -11.96 40.21 17.51
C ASN A 720 -12.01 40.59 16.03
N VAL A 721 -11.11 40.06 15.20
CA VAL A 721 -11.05 40.44 13.78
C VAL A 721 -12.20 39.77 13.01
N GLY A 722 -13.15 40.57 12.52
CA GLY A 722 -14.21 40.16 11.60
C GLY A 722 -13.87 40.53 10.14
N ASN A 723 -14.84 40.39 9.24
CA ASN A 723 -14.67 40.77 7.84
C ASN A 723 -15.05 42.24 7.69
N ASN A 724 -14.09 43.12 7.40
CA ASN A 724 -14.24 44.58 7.44
C ASN A 724 -14.71 45.14 8.80
N GLU A 725 -14.61 44.38 9.88
CA GLU A 725 -15.10 44.80 11.20
C GLU A 725 -14.17 44.34 12.34
N VAL A 726 -14.28 45.00 13.49
CA VAL A 726 -13.65 44.59 14.75
C VAL A 726 -14.74 44.39 15.80
N LYS A 727 -14.83 43.15 16.31
CA LYS A 727 -15.85 42.70 17.26
C LYS A 727 -15.45 43.02 18.69
N GLU A 728 -16.40 43.55 19.44
CA GLU A 728 -16.36 43.63 20.90
C GLU A 728 -16.87 42.33 21.49
N LEU A 729 -16.07 41.73 22.38
CA LEU A 729 -16.35 40.41 22.91
C LEU A 729 -16.23 40.43 24.44
N GLU A 730 -17.38 40.24 25.09
CA GLU A 730 -17.48 40.13 26.54
C GLU A 730 -16.59 38.98 27.07
N ASN A 731 -15.87 39.24 28.17
CA ASN A 731 -14.94 38.29 28.80
C ASN A 731 -13.82 37.76 27.89
N TYR A 732 -13.53 38.47 26.79
CA TYR A 732 -12.44 38.15 25.88
C TYR A 732 -11.55 39.36 25.59
N ASP A 733 -12.11 40.57 25.50
CA ASP A 733 -11.34 41.78 25.30
C ASP A 733 -10.37 42.04 26.46
N CYS A 734 -9.19 42.53 26.13
CA CYS A 734 -8.16 42.86 27.11
C CYS A 734 -7.35 44.07 26.66
N TYR A 735 -6.64 44.68 27.61
CA TYR A 735 -6.01 45.99 27.45
C TYR A 735 -4.60 46.01 28.05
N ILE A 736 -3.78 46.97 27.60
CA ILE A 736 -2.43 47.24 28.11
C ILE A 736 -2.28 48.75 28.29
N ASP A 737 -1.60 49.17 29.36
CA ASP A 737 -1.32 50.58 29.63
C ASP A 737 0.04 51.03 29.07
N ASP A 738 1.06 50.17 29.19
CA ASP A 738 2.43 50.45 28.76
C ASP A 738 2.85 49.54 27.60
N ILE A 739 3.21 50.17 26.48
CA ILE A 739 3.58 49.49 25.23
C ILE A 739 5.03 49.78 24.80
N GLN A 740 5.82 50.51 25.61
CA GLN A 740 7.14 51.03 25.19
C GLN A 740 8.11 49.93 24.74
N ASN A 741 8.02 48.74 25.34
CA ASN A 741 8.89 47.59 25.05
C ASN A 741 8.28 46.57 24.08
N LEU A 742 7.10 46.85 23.51
CA LEU A 742 6.41 45.93 22.61
C LEU A 742 6.72 46.29 21.15
N ALA A 743 7.23 45.33 20.38
CA ALA A 743 7.55 45.55 18.98
C ALA A 743 6.32 45.93 18.14
N VAL A 744 5.11 45.55 18.56
CA VAL A 744 3.84 45.95 17.91
C VAL A 744 3.52 47.45 18.04
N ALA A 745 4.10 48.15 19.01
CA ALA A 745 3.78 49.56 19.27
C ALA A 745 4.05 50.46 18.05
N LYS A 746 5.01 50.09 17.18
CA LYS A 746 5.31 50.80 15.93
C LYS A 746 4.17 50.82 14.90
N PHE A 747 3.12 50.03 15.10
CA PHE A 747 1.95 49.99 14.23
C PHE A 747 0.75 50.76 14.79
N LEU A 748 0.83 51.25 16.02
CA LEU A 748 -0.26 51.99 16.67
C LEU A 748 -0.66 53.21 15.81
N ASN A 749 -1.97 53.40 15.63
CA ASN A 749 -2.57 54.52 14.89
C ASN A 749 -2.12 54.65 13.43
N ARG A 750 -1.62 53.57 12.83
CA ARG A 750 -1.38 53.51 11.38
C ARG A 750 -2.65 53.03 10.68
N ASP A 751 -3.17 53.87 9.79
CA ASP A 751 -4.36 53.61 8.97
C ASP A 751 -4.15 52.58 7.86
N ASN A 752 -2.88 52.28 7.53
CA ASN A 752 -2.50 51.43 6.42
C ASN A 752 -2.09 49.99 6.81
N VAL A 753 -2.55 49.51 7.95
CA VAL A 753 -2.21 48.18 8.50
C VAL A 753 -3.43 47.27 8.47
N VAL A 754 -3.31 46.14 7.77
CA VAL A 754 -4.38 45.13 7.71
C VAL A 754 -4.15 44.06 8.77
N MET A 755 -5.18 43.71 9.52
CA MET A 755 -5.19 42.64 10.50
C MET A 755 -5.76 41.36 9.90
N ILE A 756 -5.07 40.23 10.10
CA ILE A 756 -5.59 38.90 9.71
C ILE A 756 -5.36 37.90 10.86
N PRO A 757 -6.37 37.12 11.28
CA PRO A 757 -6.18 36.04 12.24
C PRO A 757 -5.19 34.97 11.76
N ASN A 758 -4.32 34.52 12.66
CA ASN A 758 -3.49 33.33 12.42
C ASN A 758 -4.31 32.03 12.59
N LEU A 759 -3.76 30.92 12.08
CA LEU A 759 -4.27 29.56 12.32
C LEU A 759 -5.69 29.29 11.79
N THR A 760 -6.10 29.96 10.71
CA THR A 760 -7.42 29.78 10.10
C THR A 760 -7.34 29.66 8.58
N TYR A 761 -8.27 28.87 8.01
CA TYR A 761 -8.56 28.83 6.57
C TYR A 761 -9.66 29.79 6.13
N TYR A 762 -10.28 30.46 7.09
CA TYR A 762 -11.25 31.51 6.88
C TYR A 762 -10.61 32.84 7.31
N PRO A 763 -9.69 33.39 6.50
CA PRO A 763 -8.98 34.60 6.87
C PRO A 763 -9.92 35.78 6.68
N ARG A 764 -10.52 36.21 7.78
CA ARG A 764 -11.22 37.50 7.87
C ARG A 764 -10.16 38.60 7.94
N ALA A 765 -10.42 39.75 7.35
CA ALA A 765 -9.50 40.87 7.43
C ALA A 765 -10.21 42.19 7.70
N SER A 766 -9.53 43.08 8.40
CA SER A 766 -9.99 44.44 8.68
C SER A 766 -8.77 45.34 8.90
N PHE A 767 -8.91 46.65 8.73
CA PHE A 767 -7.86 47.60 9.08
C PHE A 767 -7.70 47.71 10.60
N LEU A 768 -6.47 47.94 11.06
CA LEU A 768 -6.16 48.16 12.47
C LEU A 768 -6.82 49.46 12.96
N PRO A 769 -7.75 49.41 13.94
CA PRO A 769 -8.38 50.62 14.45
C PRO A 769 -7.42 51.48 15.27
N ASN A 770 -7.69 52.77 15.32
CA ASN A 770 -6.99 53.71 16.20
C ASN A 770 -7.08 53.27 17.67
N ASN A 771 -6.01 53.53 18.43
CA ASN A 771 -5.85 53.19 19.84
C ASN A 771 -5.90 51.68 20.15
N THR A 772 -5.57 50.83 19.17
CA THR A 772 -5.51 49.38 19.34
C THR A 772 -4.15 48.80 18.93
N ILE A 773 -3.80 47.66 19.51
CA ILE A 773 -2.64 46.82 19.15
C ILE A 773 -3.09 45.36 19.07
N THR A 774 -2.25 44.46 18.54
CA THR A 774 -2.59 43.03 18.44
C THR A 774 -1.62 42.13 19.19
N ASP A 775 -2.11 41.03 19.75
CA ASP A 775 -1.26 39.95 20.24
C ASP A 775 -0.79 39.01 19.10
N GLY A 776 -0.12 37.92 19.46
CA GLY A 776 0.37 36.97 18.48
C GLY A 776 -0.73 36.22 17.71
N SER A 777 -1.97 36.21 18.17
CA SER A 777 -3.03 35.51 17.45
C SER A 777 -3.48 36.22 16.17
N VAL A 778 -3.04 37.46 15.94
CA VAL A 778 -3.33 38.25 14.73
C VAL A 778 -2.01 38.65 14.06
N ALA A 779 -1.95 38.53 12.74
CA ALA A 779 -0.86 39.05 11.93
C ALA A 779 -1.23 40.46 11.43
N LEU A 780 -0.26 41.36 11.48
CA LEU A 780 -0.33 42.70 10.92
C LEU A 780 0.37 42.70 9.56
N LEU A 781 -0.35 43.13 8.53
CA LEU A 781 0.16 43.21 7.16
C LEU A 781 0.41 44.67 6.81
N THR A 782 1.59 44.94 6.26
CA THR A 782 1.97 46.27 5.76
C THR A 782 2.36 46.19 4.31
N LEU A 783 2.02 47.22 3.54
CA LEU A 783 2.31 47.24 2.11
C LEU A 783 3.81 47.20 1.82
N LYS A 784 4.18 46.43 0.80
CA LYS A 784 5.45 46.55 0.08
C LYS A 784 5.37 47.76 -0.85
N ASN A 785 6.48 48.46 -1.05
CA ASN A 785 6.57 49.66 -1.87
C ASN A 785 5.98 49.42 -3.28
N GLY A 786 5.15 50.34 -3.77
CA GLY A 786 4.59 50.30 -5.14
C GLY A 786 3.22 49.62 -5.31
N SER A 787 2.55 49.23 -4.22
CA SER A 787 1.17 48.67 -4.26
C SER A 787 0.14 49.64 -3.68
N ARG A 788 -1.10 49.64 -4.21
CA ARG A 788 -2.22 50.42 -3.65
C ARG A 788 -2.71 49.81 -2.34
N LEU A 789 -3.39 50.62 -1.53
CA LEU A 789 -4.11 50.11 -0.36
C LEU A 789 -5.25 49.17 -0.79
N PRO A 790 -5.49 48.07 -0.04
CA PRO A 790 -6.66 47.24 -0.23
C PRO A 790 -7.94 48.05 -0.01
N THR A 791 -8.96 47.78 -0.82
CA THR A 791 -10.31 48.29 -0.59
C THR A 791 -11.07 47.40 0.37
N GLU A 792 -12.22 47.85 0.88
CA GLU A 792 -13.13 46.99 1.65
C GLU A 792 -13.49 45.72 0.88
N LYS A 793 -13.71 45.80 -0.45
CA LYS A 793 -14.00 44.63 -1.30
C LYS A 793 -12.84 43.62 -1.34
N ASP A 794 -11.59 44.11 -1.37
CA ASP A 794 -10.41 43.24 -1.33
C ASP A 794 -10.35 42.47 0.00
N LEU A 795 -10.60 43.14 1.12
CA LEU A 795 -10.63 42.53 2.45
C LEU A 795 -11.81 41.56 2.59
N GLU A 796 -12.98 41.93 2.06
CA GLU A 796 -14.20 41.11 2.07
C GLU A 796 -14.00 39.78 1.35
N TYR A 797 -13.25 39.82 0.24
CA TYR A 797 -12.95 38.65 -0.57
C TYR A 797 -12.14 37.60 0.20
N TYR A 798 -11.23 38.01 1.10
CA TYR A 798 -10.48 37.07 1.95
C TYR A 798 -11.41 36.23 2.84
N GLY A 799 -12.53 36.82 3.28
CA GLY A 799 -13.60 36.16 4.03
C GLY A 799 -14.58 35.34 3.17
N SER A 800 -14.32 35.14 1.88
CA SER A 800 -15.21 34.38 0.99
C SER A 800 -14.92 32.86 1.02
N LYS A 801 -15.93 32.05 0.65
CA LYS A 801 -15.74 30.60 0.46
C LYS A 801 -14.79 30.26 -0.70
N GLU A 802 -14.71 31.14 -1.69
CA GLU A 802 -13.81 30.99 -2.84
C GLU A 802 -12.35 31.13 -2.38
N PHE A 803 -12.03 32.20 -1.65
CA PHE A 803 -10.71 32.42 -1.10
C PHE A 803 -10.32 31.35 -0.07
N GLU A 804 -11.25 30.85 0.75
CA GLU A 804 -10.98 29.72 1.66
C GLU A 804 -10.47 28.49 0.90
N LYS A 805 -11.14 28.09 -0.19
CA LYS A 805 -10.74 26.92 -0.99
C LYS A 805 -9.37 27.15 -1.64
N PHE A 806 -9.14 28.34 -2.18
CA PHE A 806 -7.84 28.76 -2.72
C PHE A 806 -6.74 28.69 -1.66
N TYR A 807 -6.99 29.28 -0.48
CA TYR A 807 -6.00 29.41 0.58
C TYR A 807 -5.66 28.05 1.20
N ARG A 808 -6.60 27.09 1.23
CA ARG A 808 -6.32 25.68 1.55
C ARG A 808 -5.25 25.09 0.64
N VAL A 809 -5.35 25.29 -0.67
CA VAL A 809 -4.33 24.85 -1.62
C VAL A 809 -3.03 25.65 -1.44
N ALA A 810 -3.13 26.97 -1.28
CA ALA A 810 -1.98 27.86 -1.05
C ALA A 810 -1.14 27.45 0.17
N ARG A 811 -1.77 26.91 1.22
CA ARG A 811 -1.11 26.40 2.43
C ARG A 811 -0.82 24.90 2.40
N ASN A 812 -0.97 24.25 1.24
CA ASN A 812 -0.85 22.81 1.07
C ASN A 812 -1.70 22.00 2.07
N TYR A 813 -2.90 22.45 2.40
CA TYR A 813 -3.76 21.85 3.43
C TYR A 813 -3.07 21.68 4.81
N GLY A 814 -2.06 22.52 5.11
CA GLY A 814 -1.38 22.53 6.40
C GLY A 814 -2.32 22.87 7.56
N THR A 815 -2.24 22.17 8.69
CA THR A 815 -3.06 22.44 9.89
C THR A 815 -2.27 23.08 11.02
N ARG A 816 -0.95 22.88 11.06
CA ARG A 816 -0.02 23.42 12.07
C ARG A 816 0.86 24.51 11.51
N SER A 817 1.10 24.52 10.20
CA SER A 817 1.82 25.59 9.51
C SER A 817 0.89 26.71 9.00
N LEU A 818 -0.14 27.11 9.77
CA LEU A 818 -1.10 28.15 9.36
C LEU A 818 -0.78 29.56 9.88
N ASN A 819 0.36 29.74 10.54
CA ASN A 819 0.81 31.07 10.87
C ASN A 819 1.11 31.86 9.58
N ILE A 820 0.73 33.12 9.57
CA ILE A 820 1.07 34.03 8.49
C ILE A 820 2.51 34.48 8.73
N ASP A 821 3.37 34.15 7.77
CA ASP A 821 4.77 34.52 7.71
C ASP A 821 5.05 35.16 6.34
N ASN A 822 6.31 35.53 6.08
CA ASN A 822 6.67 36.24 4.85
C ASN A 822 6.52 35.38 3.57
N ASN A 823 6.42 34.06 3.68
CA ASN A 823 6.03 33.19 2.56
C ASN A 823 4.51 33.06 2.46
N SER A 824 3.78 32.89 3.58
CA SER A 824 2.30 32.80 3.58
C SER A 824 1.64 34.06 3.05
N VAL A 825 2.19 35.20 3.43
CA VAL A 825 1.58 36.51 3.18
C VAL A 825 1.51 36.82 1.70
N PHE A 826 2.38 36.21 0.89
CA PHE A 826 2.37 36.29 -0.57
C PHE A 826 0.96 36.10 -1.17
N PHE A 827 0.19 35.17 -0.62
CA PHE A 827 -1.14 34.78 -1.13
C PHE A 827 -2.25 35.75 -0.74
N PHE A 828 -1.98 36.72 0.13
CA PHE A 828 -2.88 37.83 0.41
C PHE A 828 -2.58 38.95 -0.58
N GLY A 829 -3.28 38.93 -1.71
CA GLY A 829 -3.18 39.91 -2.78
C GLY A 829 -4.44 40.75 -2.94
N ILE A 830 -4.43 41.74 -3.83
CA ILE A 830 -5.63 42.48 -4.23
C ILE A 830 -6.22 41.88 -5.52
N LEU A 831 -7.51 42.08 -5.75
CA LEU A 831 -8.11 41.74 -7.04
C LEU A 831 -7.52 42.63 -8.14
N LYS A 832 -7.19 42.05 -9.29
CA LYS A 832 -6.84 42.82 -10.49
C LYS A 832 -8.08 43.61 -10.89
N GLU A 833 -7.88 44.89 -11.20
CA GLU A 833 -8.93 45.69 -11.84
C GLU A 833 -9.23 45.04 -13.21
N ILE A 834 -10.47 44.59 -13.40
CA ILE A 834 -10.95 43.98 -14.64
C ILE A 834 -11.22 45.07 -15.66
#